data_AF-A0A1B1ZLJ4-F1
#
_entry.id   AF-A0A1B1ZLJ4-F1
#
_cell.length_a   1.000
_cell.length_b   1.000
_cell.length_c   1.000
_cell.angle_alpha   90.00
_cell.angle_beta   90.00
_cell.angle_gamma   90.00
#
_symmetry.space_group_name_H-M   'P 1'
#
loop_
_entity.id
_entity.type
_entity.pdbx_description
1 polymer ?
#
loop_
_entity_poly.entity_id
_entity_poly.type
_entity_poly.pdbx_seq_one_letter_code
_entity_poly.pdbx_strand_id
1 'polypeptide(L)'
;MQTADTEPGRRAGSGSVDRRSRPTDRLFAAALGLVSALLALAIPFLPVQQNTATVTWPTAQTGTAPLNAPLVAYRAESLRATIGCDAIRSLDDRSPGPATVVSTTPAGAPEGDGVGLRTVVNDGTLLVDNRGQRVATVPLPPPGEPCELTISSDGAATTVAVGRATVYEFAGDARPQVTGVYSDLDAATDPMAGSVVGFDTDNRYDTNASLLKLVAGALAVVALLGSLYFLRRVDDADARRVVHGRRLAVRLRGRDTVRDLVVVGVLVVWAVIGSMTPDDGYILDISRGNDTAGYIGNYHRWFDVPEAPFGWFYQLYSLWSGVSDAVLWLRLPPLAMGIASWFLISRALLPRLGTRVRRSRSAGWAAAGVFLCFWLPFNNGLRPETVVVIAALVSFVTLERALATRRLLPVAGALVAGAFAVAATPTGLIALAPLLAAARPLLKLLTERIRTSGWLTTLGPLAAAGLIVLTAVFGDQTWASIAEATRVRTEIGPSLSWYEELSRYELLFSDSRDGSVQRRFPVLLLWLCLIVSTIVLLRRGRIPGAALGFSRRLLTSTALSFAVLALTPTKWTHHFGAFAALGAGVAALAALATSTGVLRSRRNQALFLGAVLAVTALAFRGPNTWWYVSNWGVPWFDKPVSVNGIGATTLLLAAAFVSLVVASVEHLRSSSGVPRPVPAPGRRRSAQAQAVRLGSAPVAIICAFMVVFQVASLAKGMEKQAGSYSLGEDVVTDPTGSRCGLSGRIVVETDPAANVLPPAPPTGAPDDGPVLDGFVPDGLPPTGPGSLRDTSGDGDRQPGITGTGPLGGPVTGSWSPDPDAVGEYRSIRYALPEQARDGSAPLVLGIAGTVGGGTTLALEFTRDGRVVDTIEPGAGGAVTTTADSAGGASGGRAWRDLRLDLTGRDAATADAVRVVVTDQGLGANSWIAVAQPRVPRLTPLTEVVAGEPGYLDWATSFVHPCLTRFGVHRGIADVPAFRMLADPQQRTVADEWGRGSNGGPQGWLTHVGAQRYVPTYLPGSWDFDWGQIRLVDPYDPRAVPATAEHGSRTMWGWQQVGEAGAAPGNPSPLPG
;
A
#
# COMPACT_ATOMS: atom_id res chain seq x y z
N MET A 1 -12.45 8.93 -92.15
CA MET A 1 -13.07 10.27 -92.17
C MET A 1 -13.57 10.51 -90.75
N GLN A 2 -12.82 11.28 -89.93
CA GLN A 2 -13.18 12.66 -89.53
C GLN A 2 -14.61 12.73 -88.96
N THR A 3 -14.92 13.27 -87.78
CA THR A 3 -14.26 14.22 -86.88
C THR A 3 -15.12 14.24 -85.61
N ALA A 4 -14.50 14.57 -84.47
CA ALA A 4 -15.20 14.98 -83.26
C ALA A 4 -15.37 16.49 -83.28
N ASP A 5 -16.55 17.00 -82.91
CA ASP A 5 -16.81 18.41 -82.58
C ASP A 5 -17.75 18.52 -81.36
N THR A 6 -17.20 19.13 -80.29
CA THR A 6 -17.68 20.20 -79.39
C THR A 6 -19.19 20.44 -79.20
N GLU A 7 -19.73 20.61 -77.97
CA GLU A 7 -19.69 21.81 -77.08
C GLU A 7 -20.41 21.51 -75.72
N PRO A 8 -20.54 22.42 -74.71
CA PRO A 8 -19.62 23.43 -74.17
C PRO A 8 -19.53 23.41 -72.61
N GLY A 9 -18.55 24.15 -72.07
CA GLY A 9 -18.17 24.18 -70.66
C GLY A 9 -19.15 24.81 -69.66
N ARG A 10 -19.10 24.31 -68.42
CA ARG A 10 -19.69 24.93 -67.23
C ARG A 10 -18.61 25.56 -66.33
N ARG A 11 -18.62 26.90 -66.36
CA ARG A 11 -18.16 27.90 -65.38
C ARG A 11 -17.34 27.38 -64.18
N ALA A 12 -16.08 27.81 -64.15
CA ALA A 12 -15.24 27.88 -62.96
C ALA A 12 -15.82 28.90 -61.96
N GLY A 13 -16.23 28.42 -60.79
CA GLY A 13 -16.60 29.23 -59.64
C GLY A 13 -15.40 29.48 -58.72
N SER A 14 -14.91 30.71 -58.73
CA SER A 14 -14.33 31.49 -57.61
C SER A 14 -13.57 30.76 -56.48
N GLY A 15 -12.25 30.92 -56.47
CA GLY A 15 -11.50 31.39 -55.31
C GLY A 15 -11.26 30.43 -54.12
N SER A 16 -10.44 29.39 -54.30
CA SER A 16 -9.73 28.79 -53.16
C SER A 16 -8.47 29.62 -52.88
N VAL A 17 -8.59 30.64 -52.02
CA VAL A 17 -7.42 31.30 -51.43
C VAL A 17 -6.57 30.22 -50.77
N ASP A 18 -5.33 30.07 -51.26
CA ASP A 18 -4.29 29.19 -50.72
C ASP A 18 -4.00 29.65 -49.28
N ARG A 19 -4.74 29.11 -48.29
CA ARG A 19 -4.61 29.48 -46.87
C ARG A 19 -3.34 28.88 -46.30
N ARG A 20 -2.18 29.40 -46.70
CA ARG A 20 -0.91 29.13 -46.02
C ARG A 20 -0.96 29.78 -44.64
N SER A 21 -0.51 29.07 -43.61
CA SER A 21 -0.38 29.62 -42.26
C SER A 21 0.49 30.88 -42.26
N ARG A 22 0.11 31.91 -41.50
CA ARG A 22 0.86 33.18 -41.44
C ARG A 22 2.27 32.95 -40.86
N PRO A 23 3.34 33.57 -41.39
CA PRO A 23 4.69 33.45 -40.85
C PRO A 23 4.78 33.80 -39.36
N THR A 24 4.00 34.78 -38.91
CA THR A 24 3.92 35.20 -37.50
C THR A 24 3.39 34.09 -36.59
N ASP A 25 2.34 33.37 -37.01
CA ASP A 25 1.81 32.24 -36.22
C ASP A 25 2.87 31.13 -36.07
N ARG A 26 3.68 30.89 -37.11
CA ARG A 26 4.79 29.92 -37.05
C ARG A 26 5.88 30.36 -36.08
N LEU A 27 6.27 31.63 -36.16
CA LEU A 27 7.28 32.22 -35.28
C LEU A 27 6.86 32.13 -33.80
N PHE A 28 5.63 32.55 -33.47
CA PHE A 28 5.16 32.51 -32.08
C PHE A 28 5.00 31.08 -31.55
N ALA A 29 4.52 30.14 -32.37
CA ALA A 29 4.48 28.72 -31.99
C ALA A 29 5.89 28.20 -31.63
N ALA A 30 6.88 28.50 -32.47
CA ALA A 30 8.27 28.11 -32.25
C ALA A 30 8.88 28.80 -31.02
N ALA A 31 8.84 30.13 -30.96
CA ALA A 31 9.49 30.92 -29.92
C ALA A 31 8.93 30.62 -28.53
N LEU A 32 7.60 30.61 -28.37
CA LEU A 32 6.97 30.31 -27.08
C LEU A 32 7.18 28.85 -26.68
N GLY A 33 7.23 27.92 -27.66
CA GLY A 33 7.55 26.52 -27.40
C GLY A 33 8.98 26.35 -26.88
N LEU A 34 9.95 27.00 -27.52
CA LEU A 34 11.35 26.97 -27.07
C LEU A 34 11.53 27.61 -25.70
N VAL A 35 10.91 28.77 -25.44
CA VAL A 35 10.95 29.42 -24.12
C VAL A 35 10.37 28.50 -23.06
N SER A 36 9.20 27.89 -23.30
CA SER A 36 8.59 26.94 -22.38
C SER A 36 9.50 25.73 -22.10
N ALA A 37 10.08 25.13 -23.14
CA ALA A 37 10.98 23.98 -23.00
C ALA A 37 12.25 24.33 -22.22
N LEU A 38 12.87 25.47 -22.50
CA LEU A 38 14.07 25.94 -21.81
C LEU A 38 13.78 26.25 -20.33
N LEU A 39 12.68 26.93 -20.04
CA LEU A 39 12.27 27.21 -18.66
C LEU A 39 11.97 25.91 -17.89
N ALA A 40 11.26 24.96 -18.51
CA ALA A 40 10.97 23.67 -17.89
C ALA A 40 12.24 22.87 -17.57
N LEU A 41 13.25 22.90 -18.44
CA LEU A 41 14.55 22.28 -18.19
C LEU A 41 15.37 23.00 -17.11
N ALA A 42 15.14 24.29 -16.89
CA ALA A 42 15.83 25.07 -15.87
C ALA A 42 15.25 24.85 -14.45
N ILE A 43 13.95 24.56 -14.32
CA ILE A 43 13.25 24.40 -13.02
C ILE A 43 14.01 23.54 -12.00
N PRO A 44 14.55 22.36 -12.34
CA PRO A 44 15.24 21.48 -11.38
C PRO A 44 16.45 22.14 -10.68
N PHE A 45 17.04 23.16 -11.33
CA PHE A 45 18.29 23.80 -10.91
C PHE A 45 18.07 25.19 -10.30
N LEU A 46 16.84 25.73 -10.36
CA LEU A 46 16.51 27.02 -9.76
C LEU A 46 16.52 26.95 -8.22
N PRO A 47 16.78 28.08 -7.55
CA PRO A 47 16.99 28.09 -6.11
C PRO A 47 15.70 27.81 -5.33
N VAL A 48 15.86 27.29 -4.13
CA VAL A 48 14.81 26.98 -3.16
C VAL A 48 15.22 27.53 -1.78
N GLN A 49 14.24 27.79 -0.92
CA GLN A 49 14.46 28.09 0.49
C GLN A 49 14.33 26.80 1.28
N GLN A 50 15.44 26.27 1.77
CA GLN A 50 15.43 25.12 2.67
C GLN A 50 15.19 25.59 4.10
N ASN A 51 14.27 24.94 4.79
CA ASN A 51 13.97 25.24 6.19
C ASN A 51 14.91 24.45 7.09
N THR A 52 15.51 25.10 8.09
CA THR A 52 16.48 24.47 9.00
C THR A 52 15.93 24.45 10.42
N ALA A 53 16.39 23.51 11.23
CA ALA A 53 16.09 23.48 12.66
C ALA A 53 17.31 23.02 13.46
N THR A 54 17.54 23.70 14.59
CA THR A 54 18.63 23.40 15.53
C THR A 54 18.02 23.14 16.90
N VAL A 55 18.36 22.01 17.50
CA VAL A 55 17.96 21.66 18.88
C VAL A 55 19.15 21.92 19.79
N THR A 56 18.91 22.52 20.95
CA THR A 56 19.93 22.78 21.97
C THR A 56 19.49 22.27 23.34
N TRP A 57 20.45 21.89 24.17
CA TRP A 57 20.26 21.43 25.55
C TRP A 57 21.47 21.85 26.41
N PRO A 58 21.30 22.29 27.67
CA PRO A 58 20.04 22.60 28.32
C PRO A 58 19.34 23.82 27.69
N THR A 59 18.03 23.95 27.88
CA THR A 59 17.27 25.12 27.40
C THR A 59 16.83 26.02 28.55
N ALA A 60 16.49 27.27 28.26
CA ALA A 60 15.94 28.18 29.26
C ALA A 60 14.58 27.72 29.80
N GLN A 61 13.82 26.94 29.01
CA GLN A 61 12.46 26.50 29.32
C GLN A 61 12.45 25.17 30.08
N THR A 62 13.26 24.21 29.67
CA THR A 62 13.26 22.83 30.19
C THR A 62 14.47 22.53 31.07
N GLY A 63 15.42 23.47 31.19
CA GLY A 63 16.66 23.27 31.94
C GLY A 63 17.41 22.04 31.42
N THR A 64 17.84 21.19 32.36
CA THR A 64 18.53 19.92 32.11
C THR A 64 17.61 18.71 32.02
N ALA A 65 16.29 18.90 31.90
CA ALA A 65 15.39 17.78 31.64
C ALA A 65 15.83 17.03 30.36
N PRO A 66 15.79 15.68 30.33
CA PRO A 66 16.03 14.92 29.11
C PRO A 66 15.06 15.34 28.00
N LEU A 67 15.49 15.27 26.75
CA LEU A 67 14.70 15.68 25.59
C LEU A 67 14.46 14.50 24.63
N ASN A 68 13.22 14.35 24.17
CA ASN A 68 12.87 13.49 23.05
C ASN A 68 12.89 14.30 21.74
N ALA A 69 13.69 13.85 20.78
CA ALA A 69 13.80 14.42 19.44
C ALA A 69 14.11 13.31 18.40
N PRO A 70 13.18 12.38 18.16
CA PRO A 70 13.41 11.29 17.21
C PRO A 70 13.59 11.84 15.79
N LEU A 71 14.81 11.78 15.26
CA LEU A 71 15.08 12.22 13.90
C LEU A 71 14.60 11.19 12.88
N VAL A 72 13.79 11.62 11.91
CA VAL A 72 13.30 10.73 10.84
C VAL A 72 14.42 10.21 9.94
N ALA A 73 15.47 11.02 9.76
CA ALA A 73 16.70 10.66 9.06
C ALA A 73 17.66 9.81 9.93
N TYR A 74 17.26 9.50 11.17
CA TYR A 74 18.05 8.89 12.26
C TYR A 74 19.25 9.71 12.72
N ARG A 75 19.91 10.46 11.84
CA ARG A 75 21.13 11.22 12.12
C ARG A 75 20.89 12.71 11.89
N ALA A 76 21.60 13.51 12.66
CA ALA A 76 21.65 14.95 12.48
C ALA A 76 22.49 15.33 11.24
N GLU A 77 22.27 16.51 10.67
CA GLU A 77 23.21 17.13 9.72
C GLU A 77 24.56 17.39 10.41
N SER A 78 24.51 17.97 11.62
CA SER A 78 25.67 18.14 12.50
C SER A 78 25.28 17.96 13.97
N LEU A 79 26.17 17.41 14.79
CA LEU A 79 26.02 17.27 16.24
C LEU A 79 27.26 17.83 16.92
N ARG A 80 27.06 18.69 17.92
CA ARG A 80 28.11 19.33 18.73
C ARG A 80 27.76 19.24 20.20
N ALA A 81 28.71 18.85 21.03
CA ALA A 81 28.57 18.80 22.48
C ALA A 81 29.82 19.39 23.13
N THR A 82 29.63 20.32 24.06
CA THR A 82 30.66 20.92 24.89
C THR A 82 30.19 20.82 26.33
N ILE A 83 30.90 20.07 27.18
CA ILE A 83 30.51 19.87 28.58
C ILE A 83 31.71 20.13 29.47
N GLY A 84 31.55 21.01 30.47
CA GLY A 84 32.63 21.37 31.39
C GLY A 84 33.04 20.20 32.27
N CYS A 85 34.35 19.96 32.42
CA CYS A 85 34.85 18.86 33.24
C CYS A 85 34.48 19.00 34.72
N ASP A 86 34.25 20.22 35.22
CA ASP A 86 33.75 20.45 36.58
C ASP A 86 32.34 19.89 36.78
N ALA A 87 31.47 20.00 35.76
CA ALA A 87 30.14 19.39 35.78
C ALA A 87 30.23 17.86 35.78
N ILE A 88 31.15 17.30 34.98
CA ILE A 88 31.39 15.86 34.92
C ILE A 88 31.92 15.34 36.26
N ARG A 89 32.87 16.04 36.90
CA ARG A 89 33.39 15.66 38.22
C ARG A 89 32.32 15.74 39.30
N SER A 90 31.51 16.81 39.30
CA SER A 90 30.36 16.94 40.22
C SER A 90 29.39 15.77 40.09
N LEU A 91 29.08 15.36 38.86
CA LEU A 91 28.23 14.21 38.57
C LEU A 91 28.85 12.90 39.09
N ASP A 92 30.13 12.69 38.85
CA ASP A 92 30.86 11.49 39.30
C ASP A 92 30.92 11.42 40.83
N ASP A 93 31.31 12.51 41.50
CA ASP A 93 31.42 12.61 42.95
C ASP A 93 30.10 12.33 43.68
N ARG A 94 28.97 12.76 43.10
CA ARG A 94 27.64 12.55 43.70
C ARG A 94 26.98 11.23 43.30
N SER A 95 27.54 10.50 42.33
CA SER A 95 26.96 9.26 41.82
C SER A 95 27.61 8.05 42.49
N PRO A 96 26.83 7.04 42.94
CA PRO A 96 27.38 5.85 43.59
C PRO A 96 28.04 4.86 42.62
N GLY A 97 28.09 5.17 41.32
CA GLY A 97 28.59 4.31 40.24
C GLY A 97 28.52 5.04 38.90
N PRO A 98 28.62 4.31 37.76
CA PRO A 98 28.70 4.93 36.43
C PRO A 98 27.50 5.85 36.15
N ALA A 99 27.78 7.09 35.75
CA ALA A 99 26.76 8.11 35.49
C ALA A 99 26.84 8.63 34.05
N THR A 100 25.69 8.88 33.43
CA THR A 100 25.60 9.30 32.03
C THR A 100 25.82 10.81 31.91
N VAL A 101 26.93 11.20 31.29
CA VAL A 101 27.26 12.61 31.02
C VAL A 101 26.38 13.13 29.89
N VAL A 102 26.34 12.44 28.75
CA VAL A 102 25.36 12.69 27.68
C VAL A 102 25.16 11.44 26.82
N SER A 103 23.93 11.19 26.40
CA SER A 103 23.60 10.17 25.40
C SER A 103 22.57 10.66 24.39
N THR A 104 22.62 10.14 23.17
CA THR A 104 21.67 10.43 22.09
C THR A 104 20.50 9.43 22.02
N THR A 105 20.51 8.42 22.89
CA THR A 105 19.44 7.43 23.10
C THR A 105 19.19 7.25 24.60
N PRO A 106 17.95 6.93 25.05
CA PRO A 106 17.70 6.65 26.45
C PRO A 106 18.56 5.48 26.95
N ALA A 107 19.06 5.55 28.18
CA ALA A 107 19.89 4.47 28.76
C ALA A 107 19.13 3.13 28.89
N GLY A 108 17.80 3.17 29.05
CA GLY A 108 16.94 1.99 29.10
C GLY A 108 16.59 1.39 27.73
N ALA A 109 16.97 2.06 26.63
CA ALA A 109 16.62 1.63 25.29
C ALA A 109 17.42 0.38 24.88
N PRO A 110 16.74 -0.72 24.49
CA PRO A 110 17.41 -1.88 23.91
C PRO A 110 18.21 -1.47 22.68
N GLU A 111 19.44 -1.96 22.60
CA GLU A 111 20.37 -1.71 21.49
C GLU A 111 20.67 -0.22 21.22
N GLY A 112 20.25 0.70 22.10
CA GLY A 112 20.50 2.15 21.96
C GLY A 112 22.00 2.45 21.90
N ASP A 113 22.78 1.83 22.79
CA ASP A 113 24.26 1.91 22.78
C ASP A 113 24.88 1.43 21.46
N GLY A 114 24.18 0.56 20.71
CA GLY A 114 24.64 0.03 19.42
C GLY A 114 24.51 1.01 18.25
N VAL A 115 23.66 2.04 18.37
CA VAL A 115 23.38 3.00 17.29
C VAL A 115 23.65 4.46 17.67
N GLY A 116 23.54 4.79 18.95
CA GLY A 116 23.71 6.14 19.49
C GLY A 116 25.16 6.46 19.90
N LEU A 117 25.31 7.66 20.45
CA LEU A 117 26.50 8.11 21.18
C LEU A 117 26.17 8.11 22.67
N ARG A 118 27.11 7.68 23.49
CA ARG A 118 26.98 7.69 24.95
C ARG A 118 28.32 8.04 25.60
N THR A 119 28.29 8.97 26.53
CA THR A 119 29.42 9.29 27.40
C THR A 119 29.06 9.03 28.85
N VAL A 120 29.92 8.31 29.55
CA VAL A 120 29.74 7.88 30.93
C VAL A 120 30.98 8.26 31.73
N VAL A 121 30.79 8.78 32.94
CA VAL A 121 31.87 8.95 33.91
C VAL A 121 31.75 7.89 35.00
N ASN A 122 32.89 7.33 35.39
CA ASN A 122 32.98 6.41 36.52
C ASN A 122 34.39 6.47 37.14
N ASP A 123 34.47 6.78 38.43
CA ASP A 123 35.71 6.80 39.22
C ASP A 123 36.81 7.66 38.55
N GLY A 124 36.45 8.87 38.15
CA GLY A 124 37.32 9.84 37.48
C GLY A 124 37.70 9.49 36.04
N THR A 125 37.12 8.44 35.47
CA THR A 125 37.38 7.98 34.10
C THR A 125 36.19 8.24 33.20
N LEU A 126 36.43 8.93 32.08
CA LEU A 126 35.43 9.18 31.04
C LEU A 126 35.49 8.07 29.98
N LEU A 127 34.33 7.47 29.72
CA LEU A 127 34.10 6.46 28.70
C LEU A 127 33.25 7.08 27.60
N VAL A 128 33.70 6.98 26.34
CA VAL A 128 32.96 7.49 25.18
C VAL A 128 32.70 6.33 24.23
N ASP A 129 31.43 6.05 24.02
CA ASP A 129 30.90 5.01 23.16
C ASP A 129 30.17 5.64 21.98
N ASN A 130 30.45 5.19 20.76
CA ASN A 130 29.75 5.61 19.54
C ASN A 130 29.41 4.38 18.71
N ARG A 131 28.12 4.19 18.41
CA ARG A 131 27.62 3.10 17.54
C ARG A 131 28.13 1.72 17.93
N GLY A 132 28.02 1.40 19.23
CA GLY A 132 28.42 0.11 19.81
C GLY A 132 29.92 -0.07 20.00
N GLN A 133 30.75 0.96 19.80
CA GLN A 133 32.20 0.89 19.98
C GLN A 133 32.70 1.88 21.02
N ARG A 134 33.57 1.40 21.92
CA ARG A 134 34.34 2.25 22.83
C ARG A 134 35.40 3.01 22.05
N VAL A 135 35.13 4.28 21.76
CA VAL A 135 36.02 5.15 20.97
C VAL A 135 37.05 5.88 21.82
N ALA A 136 36.77 6.12 23.11
CA ALA A 136 37.75 6.66 24.04
C ALA A 136 37.53 6.16 25.48
N THR A 137 38.63 5.93 26.20
CA THR A 137 38.66 5.70 27.66
C THR A 137 39.78 6.55 28.22
N VAL A 138 39.45 7.63 28.91
CA VAL A 138 40.43 8.64 29.32
C VAL A 138 40.16 9.12 30.75
N PRO A 139 41.19 9.28 31.58
CA PRO A 139 41.03 9.91 32.89
C PRO A 139 40.69 11.38 32.72
N LEU A 140 39.86 11.92 33.61
CA LEU A 140 39.59 13.35 33.65
C LEU A 140 40.87 14.10 34.06
N PRO A 141 41.22 15.22 33.38
CA PRO A 141 42.31 16.08 33.82
C PRO A 141 42.13 16.56 35.28
N PRO A 142 43.23 16.87 35.99
CA PRO A 142 43.16 17.35 37.38
C PRO A 142 42.29 18.63 37.52
N PRO A 143 41.72 18.88 38.72
CA PRO A 143 41.00 20.11 38.99
C PRO A 143 41.90 21.36 38.84
N GLY A 144 41.33 22.47 38.35
CA GLY A 144 42.02 23.77 38.28
C GLY A 144 42.59 24.15 36.90
N GLU A 145 42.60 23.25 35.92
CA GLU A 145 42.89 23.57 34.51
C GLU A 145 41.59 23.74 33.70
N PRO A 146 41.51 24.70 32.75
CA PRO A 146 40.35 24.81 31.84
C PRO A 146 40.20 23.50 31.04
N CYS A 147 39.09 22.79 31.26
CA CYS A 147 38.84 21.47 30.70
C CYS A 147 37.37 21.35 30.28
N GLU A 148 37.18 20.94 29.02
CA GLU A 148 35.87 20.64 28.44
C GLU A 148 35.94 19.33 27.66
N LEU A 149 34.88 18.54 27.72
CA LEU A 149 34.59 17.47 26.77
C LEU A 149 33.97 18.12 25.54
N THR A 150 34.64 18.05 24.39
CA THR A 150 34.11 18.48 23.10
C THR A 150 33.87 17.28 22.19
N ILE A 151 32.69 17.20 21.61
CA ILE A 151 32.31 16.21 20.60
C ILE A 151 31.77 16.96 19.39
N SER A 152 32.27 16.64 18.20
CA SER A 152 31.74 17.15 16.93
C SER A 152 31.53 15.99 15.98
N SER A 153 30.38 15.90 15.34
CA SER A 153 30.06 14.83 14.40
C SER A 153 29.21 15.36 13.24
N ASP A 154 29.71 15.19 12.02
CA ASP A 154 29.02 15.52 10.77
C ASP A 154 29.29 14.45 9.70
N GLY A 155 28.80 14.66 8.48
CA GLY A 155 28.99 13.70 7.38
C GLY A 155 30.46 13.53 6.94
N ALA A 156 31.39 14.37 7.40
CA ALA A 156 32.80 14.33 7.03
C ALA A 156 33.70 13.77 8.15
N ALA A 157 33.40 14.03 9.41
CA ALA A 157 34.20 13.50 10.52
C ALA A 157 33.43 13.39 11.84
N THR A 158 33.94 12.55 12.75
CA THR A 158 33.56 12.55 14.16
C THR A 158 34.81 12.69 15.03
N THR A 159 34.82 13.71 15.90
CA THR A 159 35.93 14.03 16.79
C THR A 159 35.48 14.11 18.24
N VAL A 160 36.34 13.66 19.14
CA VAL A 160 36.18 13.76 20.59
C VAL A 160 37.46 14.30 21.17
N ALA A 161 37.36 15.35 21.98
CA ALA A 161 38.46 15.96 22.69
C ALA A 161 38.11 16.14 24.17
N VAL A 162 39.11 15.97 25.04
CA VAL A 162 39.01 16.25 26.47
C VAL A 162 40.13 17.22 26.84
N GLY A 163 39.76 18.43 27.24
CA GLY A 163 40.70 19.53 27.40
C GLY A 163 41.37 19.86 26.07
N ARG A 164 42.71 19.82 26.02
CA ARG A 164 43.49 20.09 24.79
C ARG A 164 43.81 18.84 23.97
N ALA A 165 43.46 17.65 24.46
CA ALA A 165 43.80 16.40 23.82
C ALA A 165 42.62 15.90 22.97
N THR A 166 42.84 15.72 21.67
CA THR A 166 41.95 14.92 20.82
C THR A 166 42.16 13.46 21.17
N VAL A 167 41.11 12.82 21.68
CA VAL A 167 41.14 11.43 22.17
C VAL A 167 40.57 10.46 21.15
N TYR A 168 39.77 10.95 20.20
CA TYR A 168 39.27 10.19 19.06
C TYR A 168 39.04 11.11 17.86
N GLU A 169 39.37 10.61 16.67
CA GLU A 169 39.07 11.25 15.39
C GLU A 169 38.84 10.16 14.35
N PHE A 170 37.72 10.28 13.63
CA PHE A 170 37.40 9.43 12.50
C PHE A 170 37.03 10.31 11.30
N ALA A 171 37.73 10.12 10.18
CA ALA A 171 37.41 10.74 8.91
C ALA A 171 36.40 9.87 8.15
N GLY A 172 35.20 10.38 7.95
CA GLY A 172 34.06 9.70 7.34
C GLY A 172 32.77 9.87 8.16
N ASP A 173 31.66 9.33 7.64
CA ASP A 173 30.35 9.42 8.30
C ASP A 173 30.21 8.39 9.44
N ALA A 174 30.60 8.81 10.64
CA ALA A 174 30.40 8.07 11.88
C ALA A 174 29.31 8.70 12.78
N ARG A 175 28.40 9.49 12.20
CA ARG A 175 27.33 10.16 12.95
C ARG A 175 26.47 9.16 13.74
N PRO A 176 26.25 9.40 15.05
CA PRO A 176 25.36 8.59 15.86
C PRO A 176 23.91 8.79 15.46
N GLN A 177 23.09 7.80 15.76
CA GLN A 177 21.66 7.99 15.75
C GLN A 177 21.23 8.92 16.90
N VAL A 178 20.32 9.86 16.61
CA VAL A 178 19.80 10.82 17.56
C VAL A 178 18.30 10.61 17.72
N THR A 179 17.90 10.21 18.92
CA THR A 179 16.50 10.14 19.35
C THR A 179 16.15 11.20 20.39
N GLY A 180 17.15 11.94 20.87
CA GLY A 180 17.01 12.87 21.97
C GLY A 180 18.37 13.26 22.56
N VAL A 181 18.32 13.93 23.71
CA VAL A 181 19.48 14.21 24.57
C VAL A 181 19.14 13.76 25.98
N TYR A 182 19.88 12.79 26.50
CA TYR A 182 19.66 12.18 27.80
C TYR A 182 20.91 12.34 28.66
N SER A 183 20.75 12.78 29.90
CA SER A 183 21.87 13.05 30.80
C SER A 183 21.42 12.91 32.25
N ASP A 184 22.36 12.52 33.11
CA ASP A 184 22.20 12.57 34.56
C ASP A 184 22.67 13.90 35.16
N LEU A 185 23.27 14.80 34.36
CA LEU A 185 23.66 16.16 34.77
C LEU A 185 22.42 17.00 35.10
N ASP A 186 22.50 17.76 36.19
CA ASP A 186 21.42 18.62 36.66
C ASP A 186 21.98 20.01 37.00
N ALA A 187 21.49 21.05 36.34
CA ALA A 187 21.93 22.42 36.57
C ALA A 187 21.64 22.94 37.99
N ALA A 188 20.75 22.27 38.74
CA ALA A 188 20.51 22.57 40.15
C ALA A 188 21.65 22.10 41.08
N THR A 189 22.42 21.09 40.67
CA THR A 189 23.48 20.47 41.49
C THR A 189 24.86 20.55 40.87
N ASP A 190 24.97 20.59 39.55
CA ASP A 190 26.23 20.53 38.81
C ASP A 190 26.57 21.90 38.16
N PRO A 191 27.86 22.28 38.11
CA PRO A 191 28.30 23.55 37.53
C PRO A 191 28.27 23.52 35.99
N MET A 192 27.07 23.70 35.41
CA MET A 192 26.79 23.57 33.97
C MET A 192 27.16 24.80 33.12
N ALA A 193 27.84 25.82 33.65
CA ALA A 193 28.16 27.04 32.91
C ALA A 193 28.99 26.73 31.64
N GLY A 194 28.53 27.21 30.48
CA GLY A 194 29.17 26.95 29.18
C GLY A 194 28.92 25.55 28.60
N SER A 195 28.23 24.66 29.33
CA SER A 195 27.88 23.33 28.81
C SER A 195 26.68 23.41 27.88
N VAL A 196 26.83 22.88 26.67
CA VAL A 196 25.80 22.85 25.62
C VAL A 196 25.93 21.61 24.76
N VAL A 197 24.81 21.00 24.44
CA VAL A 197 24.66 19.95 23.43
C VAL A 197 23.70 20.49 22.39
N GLY A 198 24.09 20.48 21.12
CA GLY A 198 23.26 20.97 20.03
C GLY A 198 23.43 20.16 18.76
N PHE A 199 22.35 20.03 18.00
CA PHE A 199 22.38 19.37 16.71
C PHE A 199 21.44 20.01 15.70
N ASP A 200 21.86 20.00 14.45
CA ASP A 200 21.08 20.48 13.31
C ASP A 200 20.35 19.29 12.68
N THR A 201 19.03 19.39 12.53
CA THR A 201 18.21 18.36 11.90
C THR A 201 18.49 18.28 10.40
N ASP A 202 18.52 17.07 9.82
CA ASP A 202 18.66 16.91 8.37
C ASP A 202 17.33 17.19 7.63
N ASN A 203 17.12 18.47 7.30
CA ASN A 203 15.91 18.94 6.62
C ASN A 203 16.12 19.14 5.11
N ARG A 204 16.93 18.28 4.49
CA ARG A 204 17.34 18.46 3.09
C ARG A 204 16.16 18.55 2.10
N TYR A 205 15.03 17.92 2.43
CA TYR A 205 13.83 17.81 1.59
C TYR A 205 12.74 18.83 1.91
N ASP A 206 12.79 19.45 3.09
CA ASP A 206 11.85 20.48 3.54
C ASP A 206 12.23 21.82 2.91
N THR A 207 11.69 22.05 1.71
CA THR A 207 12.05 23.20 0.87
C THR A 207 10.82 23.89 0.32
N ASN A 208 10.92 25.21 0.19
CA ASN A 208 9.94 26.06 -0.48
C ASN A 208 10.51 26.58 -1.80
N ALA A 209 9.69 26.58 -2.86
CA ALA A 209 10.07 27.16 -4.14
C ALA A 209 10.38 28.66 -4.00
N SER A 210 11.54 29.12 -4.48
CA SER A 210 11.84 30.55 -4.52
C SER A 210 10.92 31.30 -5.49
N LEU A 211 10.82 32.62 -5.34
CA LEU A 211 10.07 33.47 -6.27
C LEU A 211 10.54 33.29 -7.72
N LEU A 212 11.86 33.16 -7.94
CA LEU A 212 12.42 32.92 -9.27
C LEU A 212 11.91 31.61 -9.87
N LYS A 213 11.89 30.54 -9.07
CA LYS A 213 11.39 29.22 -9.47
C LYS A 213 9.90 29.26 -9.82
N LEU A 214 9.10 29.91 -8.98
CA LEU A 214 7.66 30.08 -9.20
C LEU A 214 7.36 30.86 -10.48
N VAL A 215 8.03 32.00 -10.69
CA VAL A 215 7.85 32.84 -11.90
C VAL A 215 8.28 32.09 -13.15
N ALA A 216 9.42 31.40 -13.12
CA ALA A 216 9.88 30.59 -14.25
C ALA A 216 8.89 29.47 -14.60
N GLY A 217 8.34 28.77 -13.60
CA GLY A 217 7.31 27.76 -13.79
C GLY A 217 6.03 28.32 -14.40
N ALA A 218 5.52 29.44 -13.87
CA ALA A 218 4.34 30.11 -14.40
C ALA A 218 4.53 30.56 -15.85
N LEU A 219 5.69 31.17 -16.17
CA LEU A 219 6.05 31.56 -17.53
C LEU A 219 6.17 30.35 -18.46
N ALA A 220 6.71 29.22 -18.00
CA ALA A 220 6.79 28.00 -18.80
C ALA A 220 5.40 27.49 -19.20
N VAL A 221 4.44 27.50 -18.26
CA VAL A 221 3.05 27.09 -18.52
C VAL A 221 2.34 28.06 -19.46
N VAL A 222 2.43 29.37 -19.23
CA VAL A 222 1.80 30.38 -20.09
C VAL A 222 2.39 30.34 -21.51
N ALA A 223 3.71 30.19 -21.64
CA ALA A 223 4.38 30.04 -22.92
C ALA A 223 3.96 28.75 -23.64
N LEU A 224 3.77 27.62 -22.93
CA LEU A 224 3.21 26.39 -23.53
C LEU A 224 1.81 26.66 -24.08
N LEU A 225 0.91 27.23 -23.28
CA LEU A 225 -0.48 27.50 -23.71
C LEU A 225 -0.52 28.42 -24.94
N GLY A 226 0.31 29.47 -24.95
CA GLY A 226 0.49 30.34 -26.11
C GLY A 226 1.03 29.59 -27.34
N SER A 227 2.06 28.77 -27.16
CA SER A 227 2.65 27.93 -28.22
C SER A 227 1.61 26.98 -28.82
N LEU A 228 0.81 26.29 -27.99
CA LEU A 228 -0.25 25.39 -28.44
C LEU A 228 -1.38 26.13 -29.15
N TYR A 229 -1.70 27.35 -28.71
CA TYR A 229 -2.68 28.20 -29.38
C TYR A 229 -2.23 28.56 -30.81
N PHE A 230 -0.98 28.98 -31.00
CA PHE A 230 -0.46 29.27 -32.34
C PHE A 230 -0.26 27.99 -33.17
N LEU A 231 0.16 26.88 -32.56
CA LEU A 231 0.23 25.58 -33.22
C LEU A 231 -1.13 25.15 -33.77
N ARG A 232 -2.21 25.38 -33.02
CA ARG A 232 -3.58 25.14 -33.49
C ARG A 232 -3.90 25.94 -34.74
N ARG A 233 -3.51 27.22 -34.80
CA ARG A 233 -3.73 28.08 -35.98
C ARG A 233 -2.97 27.59 -37.20
N VAL A 234 -1.74 27.12 -37.01
CA VAL A 234 -0.94 26.48 -38.07
C VAL A 234 -1.62 25.19 -38.55
N ASP A 235 -2.10 24.33 -37.64
CA ASP A 235 -2.85 23.12 -37.97
C ASP A 235 -4.17 23.41 -38.72
N ASP A 236 -4.86 24.51 -38.40
CA ASP A 236 -6.12 24.89 -39.05
C ASP A 236 -5.93 25.35 -40.51
N ALA A 237 -4.74 25.84 -40.85
CA ALA A 237 -4.36 26.19 -42.21
C ALA A 237 -3.95 24.96 -43.04
N ASP A 238 -3.15 24.06 -42.45
CA ASP A 238 -2.43 23.03 -43.20
C ASP A 238 -2.98 21.59 -43.01
N ALA A 239 -4.04 21.37 -42.21
CA ALA A 239 -4.58 20.04 -41.91
C ALA A 239 -6.02 19.82 -42.44
N ARG A 240 -6.49 18.57 -42.36
CA ARG A 240 -7.88 18.24 -42.75
C ARG A 240 -8.87 19.06 -41.91
N ARG A 241 -9.89 19.63 -42.57
CA ARG A 241 -10.95 20.39 -41.90
C ARG A 241 -11.59 19.55 -40.78
N VAL A 242 -11.56 20.10 -39.57
CA VAL A 242 -12.26 19.51 -38.43
C VAL A 242 -13.74 19.85 -38.52
N VAL A 243 -14.58 18.83 -38.34
CA VAL A 243 -16.02 19.04 -38.20
C VAL A 243 -16.28 19.73 -36.86
N HIS A 244 -16.62 21.01 -36.88
CA HIS A 244 -16.88 21.82 -35.68
C HIS A 244 -18.27 21.57 -35.08
N GLY A 245 -18.40 21.85 -33.78
CA GLY A 245 -19.68 22.06 -33.08
C GLY A 245 -20.58 20.84 -32.91
N ARG A 246 -21.88 21.03 -33.19
CA ARG A 246 -23.02 20.13 -32.90
C ARG A 246 -22.81 18.68 -33.35
N ARG A 247 -22.05 18.43 -34.43
CA ARG A 247 -21.77 17.08 -34.95
C ARG A 247 -20.75 16.29 -34.12
N LEU A 248 -19.83 16.96 -33.42
CA LEU A 248 -18.92 16.31 -32.47
C LEU A 248 -19.69 15.93 -31.20
N ALA A 249 -20.52 16.84 -30.67
CA ALA A 249 -21.41 16.57 -29.55
C ALA A 249 -22.39 15.41 -29.84
N VAL A 250 -22.99 15.37 -31.04
CA VAL A 250 -23.86 14.24 -31.48
C VAL A 250 -23.07 12.93 -31.63
N ARG A 251 -21.78 12.98 -31.98
CA ARG A 251 -20.92 11.78 -32.06
C ARG A 251 -20.48 11.27 -30.68
N LEU A 252 -20.40 12.15 -29.68
CA LEU A 252 -20.01 11.84 -28.30
C LEU A 252 -21.20 11.51 -27.38
N ARG A 253 -22.44 11.70 -27.83
CA ARG A 253 -23.69 11.51 -27.05
C ARG A 253 -23.98 10.08 -26.53
N GLY A 254 -23.05 9.13 -26.66
CA GLY A 254 -23.31 7.72 -26.37
C GLY A 254 -24.37 7.14 -27.32
N ARG A 255 -24.42 5.82 -27.46
CA ARG A 255 -25.49 5.16 -28.26
C ARG A 255 -26.10 3.94 -27.56
N ASP A 256 -25.53 3.54 -26.43
CA ASP A 256 -25.95 2.37 -25.67
C ASP A 256 -26.04 2.75 -24.20
N THR A 257 -27.10 3.49 -23.86
CA THR A 257 -27.33 4.03 -22.52
C THR A 257 -27.43 2.91 -21.49
N VAL A 258 -27.98 1.74 -21.86
CA VAL A 258 -28.11 0.60 -20.95
C VAL A 258 -26.74 0.11 -20.50
N ARG A 259 -25.81 -0.11 -21.43
CA ARG A 259 -24.46 -0.55 -21.08
C ARG A 259 -23.73 0.50 -20.24
N ASP A 260 -23.86 1.78 -20.59
CA ASP A 260 -23.26 2.87 -19.81
C ASP A 260 -23.82 2.90 -18.37
N LEU A 261 -25.14 2.77 -18.20
CA LEU A 261 -25.79 2.70 -16.89
C LEU A 261 -25.35 1.47 -16.08
N VAL A 262 -25.19 0.31 -16.72
CA VAL A 262 -24.72 -0.91 -16.03
C VAL A 262 -23.28 -0.74 -15.56
N VAL A 263 -22.37 -0.26 -16.42
CA VAL A 263 -20.96 -0.05 -16.02
C VAL A 263 -20.88 0.98 -14.90
N VAL A 264 -21.54 2.13 -15.04
CA VAL A 264 -21.54 3.17 -13.99
C VAL A 264 -22.18 2.65 -12.71
N GLY A 265 -23.31 1.93 -12.80
CA GLY A 265 -23.98 1.35 -11.64
C GLY A 265 -23.10 0.36 -10.88
N VAL A 266 -22.40 -0.53 -11.60
CA VAL A 266 -21.43 -1.45 -10.97
C VAL A 266 -20.28 -0.68 -10.31
N LEU A 267 -19.72 0.33 -10.97
CA LEU A 267 -18.66 1.16 -10.38
C LEU A 267 -19.12 1.89 -9.11
N VAL A 268 -20.35 2.44 -9.11
CA VAL A 268 -20.91 3.14 -7.94
C VAL A 268 -21.15 2.16 -6.80
N VAL A 269 -21.76 1.00 -7.06
CA VAL A 269 -21.93 -0.04 -6.03
C VAL A 269 -20.57 -0.47 -5.49
N TRP A 270 -19.58 -0.66 -6.36
CA TRP A 270 -18.23 -1.06 -5.97
C TRP A 270 -17.46 0.01 -5.20
N ALA A 271 -17.70 1.30 -5.45
CA ALA A 271 -17.12 2.37 -4.62
C ALA A 271 -17.63 2.30 -3.17
N VAL A 272 -18.86 1.82 -2.96
CA VAL A 272 -19.46 1.67 -1.63
C VAL A 272 -18.99 0.37 -0.96
N ILE A 273 -19.28 -0.79 -1.56
CA ILE A 273 -19.04 -2.10 -0.91
C ILE A 273 -17.76 -2.81 -1.35
N GLY A 274 -17.05 -2.27 -2.34
CA GLY A 274 -15.88 -2.89 -2.94
C GLY A 274 -14.68 -2.91 -1.99
N SER A 275 -13.69 -3.73 -2.36
CA SER A 275 -12.49 -3.91 -1.55
C SER A 275 -11.63 -2.65 -1.50
N MET A 276 -10.85 -2.52 -0.43
CA MET A 276 -9.66 -1.69 -0.44
C MET A 276 -8.57 -2.29 -1.33
N THR A 277 -7.60 -1.48 -1.69
CA THR A 277 -6.36 -1.89 -2.37
C THR A 277 -5.21 -1.94 -1.35
N PRO A 278 -4.08 -2.63 -1.61
CA PRO A 278 -3.06 -2.84 -0.58
C PRO A 278 -2.54 -1.52 -0.01
N ASP A 279 -2.23 -0.54 -0.87
CA ASP A 279 -1.52 0.68 -0.45
C ASP A 279 -2.47 1.84 -0.08
N ASP A 280 -3.75 1.56 0.23
CA ASP A 280 -4.71 2.63 0.53
C ASP A 280 -4.34 3.40 1.81
N GLY A 281 -3.92 2.70 2.87
CA GLY A 281 -3.44 3.35 4.10
C GLY A 281 -2.10 4.06 3.87
N TYR A 282 -1.17 3.39 3.21
CA TYR A 282 0.15 3.92 2.85
C TYR A 282 0.08 5.25 2.09
N ILE A 283 -0.74 5.32 1.03
CA ILE A 283 -0.89 6.53 0.21
C ILE A 283 -1.61 7.63 1.00
N LEU A 284 -2.57 7.26 1.86
CA LEU A 284 -3.23 8.22 2.72
C LEU A 284 -2.22 8.88 3.67
N ASP A 285 -1.39 8.09 4.34
CA ASP A 285 -0.37 8.60 5.27
C ASP A 285 0.66 9.49 4.56
N ILE A 286 1.18 9.04 3.41
CA ILE A 286 2.09 9.84 2.56
C ILE A 286 1.44 11.15 2.13
N SER A 287 0.16 11.13 1.73
CA SER A 287 -0.55 12.34 1.30
C SER A 287 -0.77 13.34 2.42
N ARG A 288 -0.92 12.87 3.67
CA ARG A 288 -1.09 13.72 4.86
C ARG A 288 0.24 14.23 5.42
N GLY A 289 1.38 13.64 5.03
CA GLY A 289 2.71 14.07 5.46
C GLY A 289 3.01 15.56 5.21
N ASN A 290 2.44 16.14 4.14
CA ASN A 290 2.61 17.55 3.83
C ASN A 290 2.05 18.52 4.90
N ASP A 291 1.15 18.06 5.77
CA ASP A 291 0.54 18.89 6.82
C ASP A 291 1.56 19.30 7.90
N THR A 292 2.53 18.44 8.18
CA THR A 292 3.54 18.66 9.23
C THR A 292 4.95 18.75 8.66
N ALA A 293 5.32 17.84 7.74
CA ALA A 293 6.69 17.72 7.23
C ALA A 293 7.05 18.83 6.24
N GLY A 294 6.04 19.47 5.63
CA GLY A 294 6.23 20.51 4.61
C GLY A 294 6.54 19.97 3.21
N TYR A 295 6.56 18.65 3.02
CA TYR A 295 6.68 17.98 1.73
C TYR A 295 6.01 16.60 1.76
N ILE A 296 5.91 15.94 0.59
CA ILE A 296 5.36 14.58 0.47
C ILE A 296 6.50 13.56 0.55
N GLY A 297 6.82 13.17 1.78
CA GLY A 297 7.80 12.16 2.13
C GLY A 297 7.23 10.74 2.21
N ASN A 298 8.13 9.75 2.19
CA ASN A 298 7.76 8.37 2.45
C ASN A 298 7.68 8.07 3.95
N TYR A 299 6.52 8.35 4.54
CA TYR A 299 6.24 8.21 5.97
C TYR A 299 6.66 6.87 6.60
N HIS A 300 6.67 5.77 5.83
CA HIS A 300 6.85 4.42 6.35
C HIS A 300 8.25 3.83 6.12
N ARG A 301 9.09 4.43 5.26
CA ARG A 301 10.35 3.81 4.80
C ARG A 301 11.34 4.86 4.28
N TRP A 302 12.60 4.45 4.10
CA TRP A 302 13.61 5.23 3.38
C TRP A 302 13.91 6.60 3.99
N PHE A 303 13.84 6.76 5.32
CA PHE A 303 14.13 8.02 6.02
C PHE A 303 13.22 9.18 5.61
N ASP A 304 11.98 8.87 5.22
CA ASP A 304 11.00 9.88 4.79
C ASP A 304 11.46 10.70 3.57
N VAL A 305 12.26 10.12 2.67
CA VAL A 305 12.66 10.79 1.41
C VAL A 305 11.44 11.10 0.52
N PRO A 306 11.47 12.20 -0.26
CA PRO A 306 10.31 12.66 -1.04
C PRO A 306 9.91 11.65 -2.13
N GLU A 307 8.61 11.46 -2.38
CA GLU A 307 8.05 10.61 -3.46
C GLU A 307 8.41 11.06 -4.89
N ALA A 308 8.99 12.26 -5.01
CA ALA A 308 9.56 12.75 -6.25
C ALA A 308 10.68 11.81 -6.78
N PRO A 309 10.81 11.59 -8.10
CA PRO A 309 10.20 12.35 -9.19
C PRO A 309 8.78 11.90 -9.57
N PHE A 310 8.18 10.97 -8.82
CA PHE A 310 6.82 10.51 -9.05
C PHE A 310 5.83 11.24 -8.12
N GLY A 311 4.55 10.86 -8.17
CA GLY A 311 3.61 11.22 -7.12
C GLY A 311 3.02 12.63 -7.16
N TRP A 312 3.07 13.36 -8.29
CA TRP A 312 2.46 14.71 -8.37
C TRP A 312 0.98 14.76 -7.94
N PHE A 313 0.26 13.64 -8.09
CA PHE A 313 -1.15 13.52 -7.72
C PHE A 313 -1.35 13.38 -6.20
N TYR A 314 -0.33 13.00 -5.43
CA TYR A 314 -0.41 12.98 -3.97
C TYR A 314 -0.66 14.38 -3.41
N GLN A 315 -0.14 15.43 -4.05
CA GLN A 315 -0.45 16.83 -3.68
C GLN A 315 -1.95 17.14 -3.82
N LEU A 316 -2.61 16.59 -4.86
CA LEU A 316 -4.06 16.74 -5.01
C LEU A 316 -4.83 15.91 -3.98
N TYR A 317 -4.32 14.72 -3.64
CA TYR A 317 -4.92 13.88 -2.61
C TYR A 317 -4.73 14.45 -1.22
N SER A 318 -3.61 15.11 -0.92
CA SER A 318 -3.38 15.85 0.32
C SER A 318 -4.47 16.91 0.55
N LEU A 319 -4.76 17.70 -0.48
CA LEU A 319 -5.86 18.68 -0.44
C LEU A 319 -7.24 18.02 -0.32
N TRP A 320 -7.42 16.83 -0.90
CA TRP A 320 -8.69 16.10 -0.88
C TRP A 320 -8.97 15.43 0.47
N SER A 321 -7.97 14.76 1.05
CA SER A 321 -8.01 14.12 2.37
C SER A 321 -8.06 15.16 3.49
N GLY A 322 -7.47 16.34 3.30
CA GLY A 322 -7.62 17.48 4.21
C GLY A 322 -9.06 17.96 4.42
N VAL A 323 -10.01 17.57 3.56
CA VAL A 323 -11.45 17.79 3.81
C VAL A 323 -12.05 16.68 4.67
N SER A 324 -11.73 15.43 4.39
CA SER A 324 -12.21 14.25 5.12
C SER A 324 -11.39 13.01 4.77
N ASP A 325 -11.08 12.21 5.79
CA ASP A 325 -10.45 10.89 5.64
C ASP A 325 -11.48 9.75 5.49
N ALA A 326 -12.78 10.07 5.35
CA ALA A 326 -13.81 9.05 5.20
C ALA A 326 -13.59 8.21 3.92
N VAL A 327 -13.71 6.89 4.06
CA VAL A 327 -13.47 5.92 2.96
C VAL A 327 -14.23 6.27 1.69
N LEU A 328 -15.52 6.61 1.79
CA LEU A 328 -16.33 6.94 0.61
C LEU A 328 -15.83 8.20 -0.09
N TRP A 329 -15.45 9.23 0.68
CA TRP A 329 -14.92 10.48 0.15
C TRP A 329 -13.61 10.25 -0.60
N LEU A 330 -12.69 9.47 0.00
CA LEU A 330 -11.42 9.07 -0.61
C LEU A 330 -11.60 8.24 -1.90
N ARG A 331 -12.72 7.54 -2.05
CA ARG A 331 -13.06 6.77 -3.27
C ARG A 331 -13.73 7.57 -4.38
N LEU A 332 -14.12 8.83 -4.14
CA LEU A 332 -14.76 9.65 -5.19
C LEU A 332 -13.82 9.98 -6.37
N PRO A 333 -12.54 10.38 -6.16
CA PRO A 333 -11.61 10.57 -7.27
C PRO A 333 -11.41 9.33 -8.16
N PRO A 334 -11.08 8.13 -7.63
CA PRO A 334 -10.95 6.94 -8.47
C PRO A 334 -12.26 6.55 -9.15
N LEU A 335 -13.42 6.67 -8.48
CA LEU A 335 -14.73 6.45 -9.11
C LEU A 335 -14.94 7.38 -10.32
N ALA A 336 -14.66 8.67 -10.16
CA ALA A 336 -14.79 9.65 -11.24
C ALA A 336 -13.85 9.33 -12.41
N MET A 337 -12.60 8.94 -12.13
CA MET A 337 -11.64 8.50 -13.14
C MET A 337 -12.08 7.23 -13.87
N GLY A 338 -12.72 6.29 -13.17
CA GLY A 338 -13.30 5.08 -13.75
C GLY A 338 -14.45 5.36 -14.71
N ILE A 339 -15.38 6.21 -14.29
CA ILE A 339 -16.51 6.66 -15.12
C ILE A 339 -15.99 7.41 -16.36
N ALA A 340 -15.05 8.33 -16.18
CA ALA A 340 -14.42 9.07 -17.28
C ALA A 340 -13.69 8.14 -18.25
N SER A 341 -12.94 7.16 -17.73
CA SER A 341 -12.24 6.15 -18.53
C SER A 341 -13.21 5.32 -19.35
N TRP A 342 -14.32 4.84 -18.75
CA TRP A 342 -15.36 4.12 -19.48
C TRP A 342 -15.99 4.97 -20.59
N PHE A 343 -16.24 6.26 -20.32
CA PHE A 343 -16.78 7.16 -21.33
C PHE A 343 -15.81 7.40 -22.49
N LEU A 344 -14.51 7.53 -22.22
CA LEU A 344 -13.49 7.60 -23.27
C LEU A 344 -13.40 6.29 -24.07
N ILE A 345 -13.47 5.12 -23.42
CA ILE A 345 -13.49 3.82 -24.09
C ILE A 345 -14.70 3.72 -25.02
N SER A 346 -15.90 3.95 -24.48
CA SER A 346 -17.17 3.78 -25.20
C SER A 346 -17.39 4.81 -26.31
N ARG A 347 -16.93 6.06 -26.13
CA ARG A 347 -17.22 7.19 -27.04
C ARG A 347 -16.05 7.53 -27.99
N ALA A 348 -14.80 7.21 -27.63
CA ALA A 348 -13.63 7.54 -28.44
C ALA A 348 -12.88 6.30 -28.94
N LEU A 349 -12.55 5.35 -28.06
CA LEU A 349 -11.76 4.16 -28.41
C LEU A 349 -12.53 3.17 -29.31
N LEU A 350 -13.69 2.68 -28.85
CA LEU A 350 -14.50 1.67 -29.57
C LEU A 350 -15.00 2.17 -30.94
N PRO A 351 -15.46 3.43 -31.09
CA PRO A 351 -15.87 3.94 -32.40
C PRO A 351 -14.72 4.03 -33.41
N ARG A 352 -13.48 4.21 -32.94
CA ARG A 352 -12.28 4.27 -33.79
C ARG A 352 -11.89 2.90 -34.33
N LEU A 353 -12.19 1.83 -33.60
CA LEU A 353 -11.98 0.45 -34.02
C LEU A 353 -12.77 0.07 -35.27
N GLY A 354 -13.89 0.72 -35.59
CA GLY A 354 -14.63 0.49 -36.83
C GLY A 354 -16.15 0.62 -36.68
N THR A 355 -16.84 0.87 -37.80
CA THR A 355 -18.29 1.09 -37.81
C THR A 355 -19.10 -0.13 -37.39
N ARG A 356 -18.59 -1.34 -37.65
CA ARG A 356 -19.21 -2.61 -37.20
C ARG A 356 -18.97 -2.88 -35.71
N VAL A 357 -17.75 -2.62 -35.20
CA VAL A 357 -17.46 -2.70 -33.75
C VAL A 357 -18.38 -1.78 -32.97
N ARG A 358 -18.52 -0.54 -33.43
CA ARG A 358 -19.42 0.47 -32.84
C ARG A 358 -20.89 0.02 -32.73
N ARG A 359 -21.35 -0.88 -33.61
CA ARG A 359 -22.73 -1.38 -33.63
C ARG A 359 -22.88 -2.79 -33.04
N SER A 360 -21.77 -3.45 -32.71
CA SER A 360 -21.78 -4.82 -32.21
C SER A 360 -22.06 -4.84 -30.72
N ARG A 361 -23.16 -5.48 -30.31
CA ARG A 361 -23.47 -5.69 -28.89
C ARG A 361 -22.41 -6.57 -28.23
N SER A 362 -21.94 -7.64 -28.88
CA SER A 362 -20.96 -8.56 -28.29
C SER A 362 -19.61 -7.89 -28.02
N ALA A 363 -19.08 -7.13 -28.98
CA ALA A 363 -17.83 -6.39 -28.80
C ALA A 363 -17.96 -5.31 -27.73
N GLY A 364 -19.12 -4.67 -27.68
CA GLY A 364 -19.45 -3.67 -26.67
C GLY A 364 -19.49 -4.22 -25.24
N TRP A 365 -20.16 -5.35 -25.03
CA TRP A 365 -20.26 -5.99 -23.73
C TRP A 365 -18.97 -6.71 -23.33
N ALA A 366 -18.19 -7.24 -24.27
CA ALA A 366 -16.86 -7.76 -23.98
C ALA A 366 -15.91 -6.67 -23.47
N ALA A 367 -15.94 -5.47 -24.08
CA ALA A 367 -15.18 -4.32 -23.58
C ALA A 367 -15.61 -3.90 -22.16
N ALA A 368 -16.93 -3.81 -21.91
CA ALA A 368 -17.47 -3.48 -20.59
C ALA A 368 -17.06 -4.51 -19.53
N GLY A 369 -17.24 -5.80 -19.84
CA GLY A 369 -16.90 -6.89 -18.93
C GLY A 369 -15.42 -6.92 -18.59
N VAL A 370 -14.52 -6.83 -19.58
CA VAL A 370 -13.08 -6.82 -19.32
C VAL A 370 -12.64 -5.55 -18.59
N PHE A 371 -13.21 -4.39 -18.93
CA PHE A 371 -12.96 -3.15 -18.18
C PHE A 371 -13.31 -3.32 -16.70
N LEU A 372 -14.50 -3.84 -16.38
CA LEU A 372 -14.93 -4.09 -15.02
C LEU A 372 -14.04 -5.15 -14.33
N CYS A 373 -13.72 -6.27 -14.99
CA CYS A 373 -12.83 -7.29 -14.44
C CYS A 373 -11.43 -6.77 -14.09
N PHE A 374 -10.91 -5.74 -14.79
CA PHE A 374 -9.70 -5.04 -14.38
C PHE A 374 -9.96 -3.95 -13.33
N TRP A 375 -11.08 -3.25 -13.41
CA TRP A 375 -11.32 -2.12 -12.52
C TRP A 375 -11.58 -2.54 -11.07
N LEU A 376 -12.45 -3.53 -10.86
CA LEU A 376 -12.91 -3.94 -9.54
C LEU A 376 -11.76 -4.37 -8.60
N PRO A 377 -10.84 -5.28 -9.01
CA PRO A 377 -9.81 -5.78 -8.11
C PRO A 377 -8.54 -4.93 -8.00
N PHE A 378 -8.38 -3.90 -8.84
CA PHE A 378 -7.15 -3.09 -8.91
C PHE A 378 -7.35 -1.59 -8.65
N ASN A 379 -8.45 -0.99 -9.13
CA ASN A 379 -8.58 0.46 -9.32
C ASN A 379 -9.69 1.09 -8.47
N ASN A 380 -9.93 0.56 -7.26
CA ASN A 380 -10.96 1.07 -6.35
C ASN A 380 -10.42 2.05 -5.29
N GLY A 381 -9.12 2.00 -5.02
CA GLY A 381 -8.46 2.74 -3.94
C GLY A 381 -7.64 3.94 -4.40
N LEU A 382 -6.69 4.36 -3.56
CA LEU A 382 -5.87 5.56 -3.76
C LEU A 382 -4.64 5.35 -4.67
N ARG A 383 -4.44 4.12 -5.15
CA ARG A 383 -3.28 3.77 -5.97
C ARG A 383 -3.23 4.51 -7.32
N PRO A 384 -2.03 4.84 -7.83
CA PRO A 384 -1.85 5.67 -9.02
C PRO A 384 -2.33 5.02 -10.32
N GLU A 385 -2.62 3.72 -10.37
CA GLU A 385 -3.06 3.05 -11.61
C GLU A 385 -4.33 3.68 -12.17
N THR A 386 -5.20 4.23 -11.32
CA THR A 386 -6.40 4.97 -11.74
C THR A 386 -6.02 6.20 -12.59
N VAL A 387 -5.02 6.96 -12.15
CA VAL A 387 -4.42 8.11 -12.85
C VAL A 387 -3.73 7.64 -14.14
N VAL A 388 -2.98 6.54 -14.09
CA VAL A 388 -2.30 5.97 -15.28
C VAL A 388 -3.31 5.54 -16.33
N VAL A 389 -4.40 4.85 -15.95
CA VAL A 389 -5.43 4.38 -16.89
C VAL A 389 -6.02 5.56 -17.66
N ILE A 390 -6.45 6.62 -16.95
CA ILE A 390 -7.06 7.77 -17.60
C ILE A 390 -6.03 8.54 -18.46
N ALA A 391 -4.82 8.77 -17.95
CA ALA A 391 -3.79 9.52 -18.66
C ALA A 391 -3.27 8.77 -19.90
N ALA A 392 -3.02 7.47 -19.80
CA ALA A 392 -2.64 6.62 -20.93
C ALA A 392 -3.76 6.53 -21.97
N LEU A 393 -5.02 6.46 -21.54
CA LEU A 393 -6.17 6.46 -22.44
C LEU A 393 -6.34 7.79 -23.17
N VAL A 394 -6.20 8.92 -22.46
CA VAL A 394 -6.19 10.26 -23.07
C VAL A 394 -5.05 10.36 -24.08
N SER A 395 -3.84 9.95 -23.71
CA SER A 395 -2.67 9.92 -24.60
C SER A 395 -2.94 9.10 -25.87
N PHE A 396 -3.48 7.89 -25.71
CA PHE A 396 -3.76 7.03 -26.85
C PHE A 396 -4.86 7.60 -27.77
N VAL A 397 -5.95 8.12 -27.20
CA VAL A 397 -7.08 8.68 -27.97
C VAL A 397 -6.66 9.95 -28.71
N THR A 398 -5.90 10.84 -28.08
CA THR A 398 -5.42 12.08 -28.71
C THR A 398 -4.41 11.78 -29.80
N LEU A 399 -3.50 10.84 -29.59
CA LEU A 399 -2.58 10.34 -30.61
C LEU A 399 -3.32 9.78 -31.83
N GLU A 400 -4.32 8.92 -31.61
CA GLU A 400 -5.10 8.34 -32.71
C GLU A 400 -5.94 9.38 -33.45
N ARG A 401 -6.37 10.42 -32.73
CA ARG A 401 -6.99 11.60 -33.34
C ARG A 401 -5.98 12.38 -34.18
N ALA A 402 -4.76 12.63 -33.70
CA ALA A 402 -3.69 13.28 -34.46
C ALA A 402 -3.43 12.57 -35.77
N LEU A 403 -3.25 11.24 -35.74
CA LEU A 403 -3.02 10.43 -36.93
C LEU A 403 -4.21 10.45 -37.90
N ALA A 404 -5.43 10.51 -37.39
CA ALA A 404 -6.64 10.59 -38.21
C ALA A 404 -6.81 11.95 -38.89
N THR A 405 -6.55 13.04 -38.18
CA THR A 405 -6.74 14.42 -38.67
C THR A 405 -5.48 15.00 -39.31
N ARG A 406 -4.33 14.33 -39.16
CA ARG A 406 -2.99 14.82 -39.51
C ARG A 406 -2.67 16.17 -38.87
N ARG A 407 -2.86 16.27 -37.54
CA ARG A 407 -2.66 17.51 -36.77
C ARG A 407 -1.62 17.29 -35.67
N LEU A 408 -0.84 18.30 -35.35
CA LEU A 408 0.19 18.25 -34.30
C LEU A 408 -0.35 18.58 -32.91
N LEU A 409 -1.37 19.43 -32.78
CA LEU A 409 -1.94 19.77 -31.48
C LEU A 409 -2.39 18.54 -30.65
N PRO A 410 -3.07 17.51 -31.22
CA PRO A 410 -3.40 16.33 -30.45
C PRO A 410 -2.17 15.44 -30.15
N VAL A 411 -1.06 15.57 -30.89
CA VAL A 411 0.22 14.95 -30.52
C VAL A 411 0.78 15.61 -29.26
N ALA A 412 0.76 16.95 -29.20
CA ALA A 412 1.15 17.69 -27.99
C ALA A 412 0.30 17.26 -26.77
N GLY A 413 -1.03 17.14 -26.95
CA GLY A 413 -1.90 16.62 -25.89
C GLY A 413 -1.60 15.17 -25.49
N ALA A 414 -1.15 14.32 -26.43
CA ALA A 414 -0.69 12.98 -26.12
C ALA A 414 0.60 12.97 -25.30
N LEU A 415 1.54 13.86 -25.63
CA LEU A 415 2.81 14.03 -24.92
C LEU A 415 2.59 14.53 -23.49
N VAL A 416 1.74 15.54 -23.29
CA VAL A 416 1.38 16.02 -21.93
C VAL A 416 0.78 14.89 -21.11
N ALA A 417 -0.25 14.22 -21.63
CA ALA A 417 -0.92 13.13 -20.90
C ALA A 417 0.03 11.95 -20.62
N GLY A 418 0.91 11.61 -21.58
CA GLY A 418 1.92 10.57 -21.41
C GLY A 418 2.98 10.94 -20.37
N ALA A 419 3.48 12.18 -20.39
CA ALA A 419 4.47 12.66 -19.44
C ALA A 419 3.92 12.68 -18.01
N PHE A 420 2.69 13.17 -17.81
CA PHE A 420 2.02 13.15 -16.51
C PHE A 420 1.66 11.73 -16.03
N ALA A 421 1.44 10.78 -16.94
CA ALA A 421 1.30 9.37 -16.57
C ALA A 421 2.62 8.81 -16.01
N VAL A 422 3.74 9.05 -16.71
CA VAL A 422 5.08 8.63 -16.29
C VAL A 422 5.46 9.26 -14.95
N ALA A 423 5.16 10.55 -14.76
CA ALA A 423 5.42 11.24 -13.50
C ALA A 423 4.43 10.87 -12.37
N ALA A 424 3.35 10.13 -12.65
CA ALA A 424 2.49 9.62 -11.57
C ALA A 424 3.14 8.42 -10.88
N THR A 425 3.73 7.50 -11.64
CA THR A 425 4.33 6.25 -11.15
C THR A 425 5.16 5.60 -12.26
N PRO A 426 6.18 4.76 -11.95
CA PRO A 426 6.92 4.01 -12.98
C PRO A 426 6.04 3.20 -13.95
N THR A 427 4.89 2.68 -13.51
CA THR A 427 3.95 1.96 -14.40
C THR A 427 3.35 2.84 -15.50
N GLY A 428 3.39 4.16 -15.31
CA GLY A 428 2.98 5.17 -16.27
C GLY A 428 3.71 5.12 -17.60
N LEU A 429 4.86 4.45 -17.68
CA LEU A 429 5.58 4.17 -18.93
C LEU A 429 4.71 3.46 -19.97
N ILE A 430 3.65 2.75 -19.56
CA ILE A 430 2.63 2.17 -20.46
C ILE A 430 2.02 3.23 -21.40
N ALA A 431 1.90 4.49 -20.96
CA ALA A 431 1.40 5.58 -21.78
C ALA A 431 2.31 5.92 -22.99
N LEU A 432 3.55 5.45 -23.00
CA LEU A 432 4.49 5.59 -24.13
C LEU A 432 4.31 4.48 -25.19
N ALA A 433 3.74 3.34 -24.83
CA ALA A 433 3.55 2.22 -25.76
C ALA A 433 2.71 2.57 -27.00
N PRO A 434 1.65 3.40 -26.92
CA PRO A 434 0.97 3.96 -28.10
C PRO A 434 1.86 4.78 -29.02
N LEU A 435 2.74 5.62 -28.48
CA LEU A 435 3.66 6.45 -29.25
C LEU A 435 4.67 5.58 -30.01
N LEU A 436 5.23 4.56 -29.35
CA LEU A 436 6.14 3.59 -29.95
C LEU A 436 5.44 2.77 -31.06
N ALA A 437 4.24 2.25 -30.80
CA ALA A 437 3.45 1.53 -31.79
C ALA A 437 3.08 2.41 -33.00
N ALA A 438 3.03 3.73 -32.81
CA ALA A 438 2.76 4.73 -33.84
C ALA A 438 4.02 5.38 -34.44
N ALA A 439 5.23 4.90 -34.14
CA ALA A 439 6.48 5.55 -34.54
C ALA A 439 6.53 5.88 -36.05
N ARG A 440 6.26 4.90 -36.93
CA ARG A 440 6.28 5.10 -38.38
C ARG A 440 5.26 6.16 -38.87
N PRO A 441 3.95 6.07 -38.56
CA PRO A 441 3.01 7.10 -38.99
C PRO A 441 3.25 8.47 -38.31
N LEU A 442 3.80 8.51 -37.10
CA LEU A 442 4.20 9.75 -36.44
C LEU A 442 5.37 10.41 -37.16
N LEU A 443 6.45 9.68 -37.45
CA LEU A 443 7.59 10.19 -38.20
C LEU A 443 7.15 10.75 -39.56
N LYS A 444 6.24 10.06 -40.26
CA LYS A 444 5.67 10.58 -41.50
C LYS A 444 4.93 11.91 -41.31
N LEU A 445 4.09 12.01 -40.27
CA LEU A 445 3.37 13.25 -39.96
C LEU A 445 4.34 14.39 -39.61
N LEU A 446 5.38 14.11 -38.82
CA LEU A 446 6.39 15.07 -38.43
C LEU A 446 7.19 15.55 -39.64
N THR A 447 7.68 14.65 -40.49
CA THR A 447 8.44 15.01 -41.70
C THR A 447 7.60 15.81 -42.68
N GLU A 448 6.32 15.47 -42.84
CA GLU A 448 5.37 16.27 -43.65
C GLU A 448 5.26 17.70 -43.09
N ARG A 449 5.15 17.86 -41.77
CA ARG A 449 4.98 19.16 -41.10
C ARG A 449 6.26 20.00 -41.06
N ILE A 450 7.41 19.36 -40.86
CA ILE A 450 8.72 20.00 -40.91
C ILE A 450 8.95 20.64 -42.28
N ARG A 451 8.58 19.95 -43.37
CA ARG A 451 8.71 20.47 -44.74
C ARG A 451 7.79 21.66 -45.01
N THR A 452 6.60 21.73 -44.39
CA THR A 452 5.63 22.81 -44.64
C THR A 452 5.81 24.02 -43.73
N SER A 453 6.13 23.77 -42.46
CA SER A 453 6.01 24.76 -41.36
C SER A 453 7.36 25.03 -40.67
N GLY A 454 8.38 24.22 -40.96
CA GLY A 454 9.74 24.33 -40.39
C GLY A 454 9.97 23.44 -39.17
N TRP A 455 11.25 23.19 -38.87
CA TRP A 455 11.69 22.37 -37.73
C TRP A 455 11.24 22.95 -36.40
N LEU A 456 11.57 24.21 -36.13
CA LEU A 456 11.31 24.85 -34.83
C LEU A 456 9.80 24.98 -34.53
N THR A 457 8.99 25.33 -35.54
CA THR A 457 7.52 25.41 -35.43
C THR A 457 6.90 24.06 -35.11
N THR A 458 7.52 22.96 -35.54
CA THR A 458 7.01 21.60 -35.36
C THR A 458 7.49 21.01 -34.04
N LEU A 459 8.80 21.06 -33.77
CA LEU A 459 9.39 20.41 -32.61
C LEU A 459 9.34 21.26 -31.33
N GLY A 460 9.42 22.59 -31.43
CA GLY A 460 9.39 23.48 -30.25
C GLY A 460 8.16 23.26 -29.35
N PRO A 461 6.93 23.35 -29.88
CA PRO A 461 5.72 23.09 -29.09
C PRO A 461 5.63 21.65 -28.55
N LEU A 462 6.15 20.67 -29.29
CA LEU A 462 6.11 19.26 -28.87
C LEU A 462 7.11 18.96 -27.76
N ALA A 463 8.31 19.54 -27.84
CA ALA A 463 9.31 19.49 -26.78
C ALA A 463 8.77 20.15 -25.52
N ALA A 464 8.18 21.34 -25.63
CA ALA A 464 7.51 22.03 -24.52
C ALA A 464 6.43 21.15 -23.88
N ALA A 465 5.57 20.53 -24.70
CA ALA A 465 4.49 19.67 -24.22
C ALA A 465 4.99 18.41 -23.48
N GLY A 466 6.12 17.83 -23.90
CA GLY A 466 6.72 16.68 -23.21
C GLY A 466 7.49 17.06 -21.94
N LEU A 467 8.12 18.23 -21.92
CA LEU A 467 8.98 18.69 -20.82
C LEU A 467 8.24 19.45 -19.73
N ILE A 468 7.02 19.96 -19.98
CA ILE A 468 6.29 20.76 -19.00
C ILE A 468 6.04 20.02 -17.68
N VAL A 469 6.02 18.68 -17.70
CA VAL A 469 5.87 17.85 -16.50
C VAL A 469 6.95 18.14 -15.45
N LEU A 470 8.14 18.59 -15.86
CA LEU A 470 9.23 18.96 -14.95
C LEU A 470 8.82 20.08 -13.98
N THR A 471 7.90 20.96 -14.38
CA THR A 471 7.35 21.99 -13.48
C THR A 471 6.54 21.41 -12.31
N ALA A 472 5.90 20.25 -12.51
CA ALA A 472 5.16 19.55 -11.48
C ALA A 472 6.06 18.62 -10.65
N VAL A 473 7.05 17.97 -11.29
CA VAL A 473 8.00 17.06 -10.62
C VAL A 473 8.95 17.81 -9.69
N PHE A 474 9.44 18.97 -10.12
CA PHE A 474 10.41 19.79 -9.39
C PHE A 474 9.75 21.06 -8.86
N GLY A 475 8.48 20.99 -8.43
CA GLY A 475 7.74 22.16 -7.95
C GLY A 475 8.47 22.85 -6.80
N ASP A 476 8.62 22.12 -5.70
CA ASP A 476 9.39 22.44 -4.51
C ASP A 476 10.77 21.76 -4.54
N GLN A 477 10.83 20.46 -4.87
CA GLN A 477 12.06 19.66 -4.90
C GLN A 477 13.07 20.08 -5.99
N THR A 478 14.35 19.80 -5.77
CA THR A 478 15.49 20.11 -6.64
C THR A 478 16.11 18.87 -7.28
N TRP A 479 16.99 19.03 -8.28
CA TRP A 479 17.77 17.92 -8.83
C TRP A 479 18.56 17.17 -7.77
N ALA A 480 19.29 17.88 -6.89
CA ALA A 480 20.08 17.26 -5.82
C ALA A 480 19.21 16.45 -4.85
N SER A 481 18.06 16.99 -4.44
CA SER A 481 17.13 16.27 -3.53
C SER A 481 16.57 14.99 -4.14
N ILE A 482 16.16 15.02 -5.41
CA ILE A 482 15.60 13.85 -6.10
C ILE A 482 16.67 12.81 -6.41
N ALA A 483 17.89 13.25 -6.78
CA ALA A 483 19.02 12.36 -6.99
C ALA A 483 19.32 11.57 -5.71
N GLU A 484 19.34 12.26 -4.56
CA GLU A 484 19.56 11.61 -3.27
C GLU A 484 18.41 10.68 -2.88
N ALA A 485 17.16 11.12 -3.01
CA ALA A 485 15.99 10.27 -2.74
C ALA A 485 15.99 9.00 -3.61
N THR A 486 16.43 9.12 -4.87
CA THR A 486 16.57 7.97 -5.79
C THR A 486 17.70 7.04 -5.36
N ARG A 487 18.84 7.59 -4.92
CA ARG A 487 19.98 6.81 -4.38
C ARG A 487 19.53 5.99 -3.18
N VAL A 488 18.92 6.62 -2.18
CA VAL A 488 18.41 5.97 -0.95
C VAL A 488 17.43 4.84 -1.28
N ARG A 489 16.44 5.09 -2.16
CA ARG A 489 15.48 4.07 -2.59
C ARG A 489 16.12 2.89 -3.30
N THR A 490 17.14 3.15 -4.12
CA THR A 490 17.83 2.11 -4.89
C THR A 490 18.70 1.26 -3.98
N GLU A 491 19.39 1.88 -3.01
CA GLU A 491 20.28 1.22 -2.06
C GLU A 491 19.51 0.36 -1.04
N ILE A 492 18.46 0.91 -0.42
CA ILE A 492 17.64 0.19 0.57
C ILE A 492 16.68 -0.80 -0.10
N GLY A 493 16.16 -0.45 -1.29
CA GLY A 493 15.20 -1.28 -2.02
C GLY A 493 13.80 -1.36 -1.37
N PRO A 494 12.91 -2.20 -1.93
CA PRO A 494 13.16 -3.13 -3.04
C PRO A 494 13.29 -2.45 -4.41
N SER A 495 14.37 -2.76 -5.14
CA SER A 495 14.63 -2.28 -6.50
C SER A 495 15.14 -3.43 -7.37
N LEU A 496 14.22 -4.15 -7.99
CA LEU A 496 14.49 -5.33 -8.82
C LEU A 496 14.97 -4.93 -10.22
N SER A 497 15.86 -5.74 -10.77
CA SER A 497 16.40 -5.58 -12.12
C SER A 497 15.38 -5.93 -13.19
N TRP A 498 15.64 -5.48 -14.42
CA TRP A 498 14.70 -5.69 -15.54
C TRP A 498 14.50 -7.16 -15.92
N TYR A 499 15.52 -8.01 -15.72
CA TYR A 499 15.46 -9.44 -16.01
C TYR A 499 14.67 -10.24 -14.94
N GLU A 500 14.36 -9.62 -13.80
CA GLU A 500 13.54 -10.20 -12.72
C GLU A 500 12.04 -9.92 -12.93
N GLU A 501 11.63 -9.55 -14.13
CA GLU A 501 10.20 -9.34 -14.45
C GLU A 501 9.36 -10.62 -14.26
N LEU A 502 9.98 -11.81 -14.26
CA LEU A 502 9.28 -13.07 -14.00
C LEU A 502 8.67 -13.13 -12.59
N SER A 503 9.28 -12.47 -11.59
CA SER A 503 8.78 -12.42 -10.22
C SER A 503 7.35 -11.87 -10.14
N ARG A 504 6.98 -10.95 -11.04
CA ARG A 504 5.60 -10.45 -11.15
C ARG A 504 4.59 -11.54 -11.47
N TYR A 505 4.96 -12.46 -12.34
CA TYR A 505 4.10 -13.55 -12.78
C TYR A 505 4.12 -14.71 -11.78
N GLU A 506 5.25 -14.95 -11.10
CA GLU A 506 5.31 -15.86 -9.95
C GLU A 506 4.33 -15.42 -8.85
N LEU A 507 4.32 -14.13 -8.50
CA LEU A 507 3.34 -13.56 -7.58
C LEU A 507 1.90 -13.74 -8.10
N LEU A 508 1.66 -13.51 -9.41
CA LEU A 508 0.33 -13.70 -10.01
C LEU A 508 -0.16 -15.15 -9.92
N PHE A 509 0.73 -16.14 -9.95
CA PHE A 509 0.40 -17.57 -9.84
C PHE A 509 0.59 -18.16 -8.44
N SER A 510 1.03 -17.37 -7.47
CA SER A 510 1.12 -17.77 -6.06
C SER A 510 -0.26 -17.94 -5.42
N ASP A 511 -0.40 -18.82 -4.43
CA ASP A 511 -1.63 -19.01 -3.67
C ASP A 511 -1.76 -17.93 -2.55
N SER A 512 -1.64 -16.65 -2.96
CA SER A 512 -1.70 -15.46 -2.10
C SER A 512 -2.70 -14.43 -2.62
N ARG A 513 -2.82 -13.26 -1.96
CA ARG A 513 -3.67 -12.14 -2.40
C ARG A 513 -3.25 -11.55 -3.74
N ASP A 514 -1.94 -11.53 -4.01
CA ASP A 514 -1.40 -11.11 -5.30
C ASP A 514 -1.83 -12.04 -6.44
N GLY A 515 -1.97 -13.33 -6.15
CA GLY A 515 -2.42 -14.36 -7.08
C GLY A 515 -3.88 -14.78 -6.93
N SER A 516 -4.75 -13.91 -6.43
CA SER A 516 -6.19 -14.21 -6.28
C SER A 516 -6.90 -14.42 -7.63
N VAL A 517 -8.03 -15.14 -7.62
CA VAL A 517 -8.82 -15.44 -8.83
C VAL A 517 -9.21 -14.17 -9.60
N GLN A 518 -9.60 -13.11 -8.88
CA GLN A 518 -10.00 -11.82 -9.44
C GLN A 518 -8.84 -11.04 -10.07
N ARG A 519 -7.59 -11.27 -9.64
CA ARG A 519 -6.40 -10.67 -10.25
C ARG A 519 -5.88 -11.49 -11.43
N ARG A 520 -5.88 -12.83 -11.34
CA ARG A 520 -5.46 -13.74 -12.42
C ARG A 520 -6.35 -13.61 -13.66
N PHE A 521 -7.67 -13.66 -13.45
CA PHE A 521 -8.65 -13.75 -14.53
C PHE A 521 -8.50 -12.67 -15.63
N PRO A 522 -8.49 -11.36 -15.32
CA PRO A 522 -8.43 -10.32 -16.35
C PRO A 522 -7.12 -10.34 -17.15
N VAL A 523 -5.98 -10.68 -16.51
CA VAL A 523 -4.67 -10.75 -17.16
C VAL A 523 -4.61 -11.92 -18.14
N LEU A 524 -5.00 -13.13 -17.69
CA LEU A 524 -5.01 -14.31 -18.54
C LEU A 524 -5.99 -14.17 -19.71
N LEU A 525 -7.16 -13.56 -19.46
CA LEU A 525 -8.14 -13.29 -20.51
C LEU A 525 -7.62 -12.26 -21.52
N LEU A 526 -6.86 -11.25 -21.08
CA LEU A 526 -6.21 -10.30 -21.96
C LEU A 526 -5.19 -11.00 -22.87
N TRP A 527 -4.34 -11.88 -22.33
CA TRP A 527 -3.40 -12.67 -23.13
C TRP A 527 -4.12 -13.49 -24.19
N LEU A 528 -5.18 -14.20 -23.82
CA LEU A 528 -6.00 -14.96 -24.77
C LEU A 528 -6.58 -14.04 -25.87
N CYS A 529 -7.16 -12.91 -25.50
CA CYS A 529 -7.74 -11.95 -26.44
C CYS A 529 -6.68 -11.35 -27.38
N LEU A 530 -5.47 -11.08 -26.88
CA LEU A 530 -4.34 -10.58 -27.64
C LEU A 530 -3.84 -11.62 -28.65
N ILE A 531 -3.63 -12.86 -28.20
CA ILE A 531 -3.17 -13.99 -29.02
C ILE A 531 -4.17 -14.28 -30.13
N VAL A 532 -5.45 -14.46 -29.79
CA VAL A 532 -6.50 -14.79 -30.78
C VAL A 532 -6.66 -13.66 -31.80
N SER A 533 -6.68 -12.40 -31.35
CA SER A 533 -6.77 -11.25 -32.26
C SER A 533 -5.57 -11.17 -33.19
N THR A 534 -4.36 -11.45 -32.69
CA THR A 534 -3.12 -11.47 -33.48
C THR A 534 -3.11 -12.62 -34.49
N ILE A 535 -3.49 -13.84 -34.10
CA ILE A 535 -3.60 -14.99 -35.00
C ILE A 535 -4.58 -14.70 -36.15
N VAL A 536 -5.76 -14.17 -35.85
CA VAL A 536 -6.76 -13.82 -36.89
C VAL A 536 -6.23 -12.74 -37.81
N LEU A 537 -5.52 -11.73 -37.25
CA LEU A 537 -4.93 -10.64 -38.01
C LEU A 537 -3.83 -11.14 -38.96
N LEU A 538 -2.91 -11.99 -38.49
CA LEU A 538 -1.84 -12.58 -39.30
C LEU A 538 -2.39 -13.51 -40.38
N ARG A 539 -3.34 -14.39 -40.01
CA ARG A 539 -3.90 -15.38 -40.93
C ARG A 539 -4.76 -14.78 -42.04
N ARG A 540 -5.48 -13.69 -41.76
CA ARG A 540 -6.44 -13.08 -42.71
C ARG A 540 -6.02 -11.71 -43.24
N GLY A 541 -4.87 -11.19 -42.80
CA GLY A 541 -4.39 -9.84 -43.09
C GLY A 541 -5.21 -8.69 -42.46
N ARG A 542 -6.44 -8.97 -41.99
CA ARG A 542 -7.37 -8.02 -41.35
C ARG A 542 -8.42 -8.75 -40.52
N ILE A 543 -8.95 -8.06 -39.50
CA ILE A 543 -10.17 -8.48 -38.78
C ILE A 543 -11.38 -7.81 -39.47
N PRO A 544 -12.30 -8.57 -40.10
CA PRO A 544 -13.42 -7.99 -40.84
C PRO A 544 -14.30 -7.08 -39.98
N GLY A 545 -14.46 -5.81 -40.38
CA GLY A 545 -15.24 -4.82 -39.65
C GLY A 545 -14.45 -3.97 -38.66
N ALA A 546 -13.17 -4.28 -38.43
CA ALA A 546 -12.23 -3.47 -37.68
C ALA A 546 -11.28 -2.67 -38.60
N ALA A 547 -10.81 -1.52 -38.14
CA ALA A 547 -9.90 -0.63 -38.83
C ALA A 547 -8.46 -1.12 -38.67
N LEU A 548 -7.89 -1.68 -39.74
CA LEU A 548 -6.59 -2.37 -39.73
C LEU A 548 -5.46 -1.59 -39.03
N GLY A 549 -5.28 -0.31 -39.38
CA GLY A 549 -4.19 0.50 -38.83
C GLY A 549 -4.31 0.70 -37.32
N PHE A 550 -5.52 0.99 -36.83
CA PHE A 550 -5.79 1.14 -35.41
C PHE A 550 -5.66 -0.20 -34.68
N SER A 551 -6.20 -1.28 -35.24
CA SER A 551 -6.10 -2.62 -34.65
C SER A 551 -4.66 -3.07 -34.45
N ARG A 552 -3.78 -2.84 -35.44
CA ARG A 552 -2.34 -3.13 -35.31
C ARG A 552 -1.72 -2.36 -34.15
N ARG A 553 -1.96 -1.04 -34.08
CA ARG A 553 -1.40 -0.20 -33.02
C ARG A 553 -1.93 -0.60 -31.65
N LEU A 554 -3.22 -0.85 -31.47
CA LEU A 554 -3.77 -1.30 -30.19
C LEU A 554 -3.15 -2.63 -29.73
N LEU A 555 -3.03 -3.63 -30.62
CA LEU A 555 -2.42 -4.91 -30.26
C LEU A 555 -0.93 -4.75 -29.94
N THR A 556 -0.18 -4.00 -30.76
CA THR A 556 1.24 -3.71 -30.53
C THR A 556 1.45 -2.90 -29.25
N SER A 557 0.64 -1.89 -28.96
CA SER A 557 0.71 -1.12 -27.71
C SER A 557 0.47 -1.99 -26.50
N THR A 558 -0.51 -2.90 -26.56
CA THR A 558 -0.77 -3.86 -25.47
C THR A 558 0.43 -4.78 -25.25
N ALA A 559 1.00 -5.34 -26.32
CA ALA A 559 2.18 -6.19 -26.22
C ALA A 559 3.42 -5.43 -25.69
N LEU A 560 3.67 -4.22 -26.19
CA LEU A 560 4.76 -3.36 -25.72
C LEU A 560 4.57 -2.94 -24.26
N SER A 561 3.33 -2.79 -23.79
CA SER A 561 3.05 -2.44 -22.39
C SER A 561 3.57 -3.50 -21.42
N PHE A 562 3.45 -4.79 -21.76
CA PHE A 562 4.06 -5.87 -20.97
C PHE A 562 5.60 -5.81 -20.99
N ALA A 563 6.20 -5.47 -22.13
CA ALA A 563 7.66 -5.31 -22.22
C ALA A 563 8.17 -4.11 -21.42
N VAL A 564 7.43 -3.00 -21.42
CA VAL A 564 7.79 -1.78 -20.70
C VAL A 564 7.67 -1.96 -19.19
N LEU A 565 6.75 -2.81 -18.70
CA LEU A 565 6.69 -3.16 -17.27
C LEU A 565 8.00 -3.81 -16.77
N ALA A 566 8.76 -4.49 -17.63
CA ALA A 566 10.06 -5.02 -17.26
C ALA A 566 11.04 -3.93 -16.80
N LEU A 567 10.84 -2.67 -17.20
CA LEU A 567 11.69 -1.53 -16.79
C LEU A 567 11.28 -0.91 -15.45
N THR A 568 10.18 -1.35 -14.84
CA THR A 568 9.75 -0.83 -13.53
C THR A 568 10.57 -1.44 -12.40
N PRO A 569 11.03 -0.67 -11.39
CA PRO A 569 11.87 -1.19 -10.31
C PRO A 569 11.11 -2.15 -9.38
N THR A 570 9.79 -2.02 -9.25
CA THR A 570 8.95 -2.90 -8.43
C THR A 570 8.10 -3.84 -9.29
N LYS A 571 7.99 -5.11 -8.87
CA LYS A 571 7.45 -6.21 -9.68
C LYS A 571 6.11 -6.75 -9.19
N TRP A 572 5.23 -5.88 -8.68
CA TRP A 572 3.97 -6.30 -8.09
C TRP A 572 2.83 -6.58 -9.09
N THR A 573 1.87 -7.42 -8.70
CA THR A 573 0.72 -7.78 -9.54
C THR A 573 -0.28 -6.64 -9.73
N HIS A 574 -0.34 -5.71 -8.77
CA HIS A 574 -1.29 -4.60 -8.80
C HIS A 574 -1.07 -3.64 -9.99
N HIS A 575 0.15 -3.62 -10.57
CA HIS A 575 0.46 -2.83 -11.77
C HIS A 575 -0.39 -3.23 -12.99
N PHE A 576 -0.95 -4.44 -13.01
CA PHE A 576 -1.85 -4.89 -14.07
C PHE A 576 -3.15 -4.06 -14.14
N GLY A 577 -3.52 -3.31 -13.09
CA GLY A 577 -4.64 -2.36 -13.11
C GLY A 577 -4.56 -1.34 -14.24
N ALA A 578 -3.34 -0.95 -14.65
CA ALA A 578 -3.09 -0.04 -15.77
C ALA A 578 -3.59 -0.56 -17.13
N PHE A 579 -3.82 -1.88 -17.27
CA PHE A 579 -4.29 -2.48 -18.52
C PHE A 579 -5.80 -2.38 -18.74
N ALA A 580 -6.58 -1.83 -17.79
CA ALA A 580 -8.05 -1.79 -17.88
C ALA A 580 -8.55 -1.22 -19.23
N ALA A 581 -7.96 -0.13 -19.70
CA ALA A 581 -8.36 0.52 -20.96
C ALA A 581 -7.90 -0.25 -22.21
N LEU A 582 -6.65 -0.72 -22.25
CA LEU A 582 -6.12 -1.50 -23.37
C LEU A 582 -6.83 -2.85 -23.48
N GLY A 583 -7.04 -3.52 -22.35
CA GLY A 583 -7.75 -4.78 -22.25
C GLY A 583 -9.18 -4.70 -22.78
N ALA A 584 -9.92 -3.66 -22.42
CA ALA A 584 -11.26 -3.41 -22.96
C ALA A 584 -11.27 -3.30 -24.50
N GLY A 585 -10.30 -2.59 -25.07
CA GLY A 585 -10.15 -2.47 -26.53
C GLY A 585 -9.79 -3.79 -27.22
N VAL A 586 -8.85 -4.56 -26.65
CA VAL A 586 -8.42 -5.85 -27.20
C VAL A 586 -9.53 -6.90 -27.08
N ALA A 587 -10.31 -6.88 -26.00
CA ALA A 587 -11.48 -7.74 -25.83
C ALA A 587 -12.56 -7.46 -26.89
N ALA A 588 -12.82 -6.19 -27.21
CA ALA A 588 -13.73 -5.82 -28.30
C ALA A 588 -13.26 -6.36 -29.66
N LEU A 589 -11.94 -6.31 -29.92
CA LEU A 589 -11.35 -6.90 -31.13
C LEU A 589 -11.50 -8.41 -31.16
N ALA A 590 -11.20 -9.09 -30.05
CA ALA A 590 -11.31 -10.54 -29.93
C ALA A 590 -12.77 -10.99 -30.14
N ALA A 591 -13.74 -10.31 -29.52
CA ALA A 591 -15.16 -10.60 -29.70
C ALA A 591 -15.63 -10.41 -31.16
N LEU A 592 -15.07 -9.44 -31.89
CA LEU A 592 -15.35 -9.29 -33.32
C LEU A 592 -14.68 -10.38 -34.14
N ALA A 593 -13.41 -10.66 -33.86
CA ALA A 593 -12.60 -11.67 -34.54
C ALA A 593 -13.19 -13.09 -34.40
N THR A 594 -13.87 -13.33 -33.27
CA THR A 594 -14.48 -14.62 -32.93
C THR A 594 -15.98 -14.68 -33.19
N SER A 595 -16.60 -13.59 -33.64
CA SER A 595 -18.03 -13.54 -33.97
C SER A 595 -18.41 -14.56 -35.06
N THR A 596 -19.66 -15.03 -35.04
CA THR A 596 -20.20 -16.00 -36.02
C THR A 596 -20.08 -15.54 -37.47
N GLY A 597 -20.02 -14.22 -37.72
CA GLY A 597 -19.79 -13.64 -39.04
C GLY A 597 -18.34 -13.81 -39.55
N VAL A 598 -17.37 -13.97 -38.64
CA VAL A 598 -15.92 -14.08 -38.94
C VAL A 598 -15.43 -15.52 -38.75
N LEU A 599 -15.74 -16.16 -37.61
CA LEU A 599 -15.57 -17.58 -37.36
C LEU A 599 -16.85 -18.34 -37.73
N ARG A 600 -16.97 -18.69 -39.01
CA ARG A 600 -18.13 -19.42 -39.54
C ARG A 600 -18.16 -20.92 -39.21
N SER A 601 -17.04 -21.45 -38.69
CA SER A 601 -16.84 -22.87 -38.38
C SER A 601 -17.21 -23.19 -36.95
N ARG A 602 -18.05 -24.21 -36.74
CA ARG A 602 -18.37 -24.77 -35.41
C ARG A 602 -17.11 -25.24 -34.66
N ARG A 603 -16.16 -25.86 -35.37
CA ARG A 603 -14.86 -26.26 -34.82
C ARG A 603 -14.15 -25.09 -34.14
N ASN A 604 -13.97 -23.98 -34.85
CA ASN A 604 -13.22 -22.85 -34.30
C ASN A 604 -13.97 -22.13 -33.17
N GLN A 605 -15.31 -22.13 -33.20
CA GLN A 605 -16.12 -21.63 -32.10
C GLN A 605 -15.95 -22.48 -30.84
N ALA A 606 -15.98 -23.81 -30.98
CA ALA A 606 -15.74 -24.75 -29.89
C ALA A 606 -14.30 -24.68 -29.35
N LEU A 607 -13.29 -24.52 -30.22
CA LEU A 607 -11.90 -24.30 -29.77
C LEU A 607 -11.75 -23.01 -28.97
N PHE A 608 -12.36 -21.92 -29.44
CA PHE A 608 -12.29 -20.64 -28.72
C PHE A 608 -13.00 -20.71 -27.37
N LEU A 609 -14.20 -21.30 -27.32
CA LEU A 609 -14.92 -21.52 -26.05
C LEU A 609 -14.08 -22.37 -25.09
N GLY A 610 -13.49 -23.47 -25.57
CA GLY A 610 -12.60 -24.32 -24.77
C GLY A 610 -11.40 -23.55 -24.22
N ALA A 611 -10.78 -22.67 -25.03
CA ALA A 611 -9.68 -21.82 -24.58
C ALA A 611 -10.11 -20.80 -23.50
N VAL A 612 -11.28 -20.15 -23.66
CA VAL A 612 -11.80 -19.24 -22.63
C VAL A 612 -12.10 -19.99 -21.34
N LEU A 613 -12.70 -21.19 -21.41
CA LEU A 613 -12.97 -22.03 -20.25
C LEU A 613 -11.69 -22.51 -19.56
N ALA A 614 -10.67 -22.92 -20.32
CA ALA A 614 -9.38 -23.35 -19.78
C ALA A 614 -8.64 -22.20 -19.06
N VAL A 615 -8.62 -21.00 -19.65
CA VAL A 615 -8.07 -19.79 -19.02
C VAL A 615 -8.84 -19.43 -17.75
N THR A 616 -10.17 -19.55 -17.78
CA THR A 616 -11.00 -19.33 -16.59
C THR A 616 -10.67 -20.37 -15.51
N ALA A 617 -10.50 -21.64 -15.88
CA ALA A 617 -10.12 -22.70 -14.95
C ALA A 617 -8.77 -22.42 -14.27
N LEU A 618 -7.79 -21.94 -15.02
CA LEU A 618 -6.47 -21.56 -14.51
C LEU A 618 -6.57 -20.39 -13.51
N ALA A 619 -7.43 -19.40 -13.79
CA ALA A 619 -7.68 -18.32 -12.84
C ALA A 619 -8.32 -18.84 -11.53
N PHE A 620 -9.30 -19.73 -11.63
CA PHE A 620 -10.02 -20.32 -10.49
C PHE A 620 -9.18 -21.28 -9.63
N ARG A 621 -7.93 -21.55 -10.02
CA ARG A 621 -6.97 -22.26 -9.15
C ARG A 621 -6.45 -21.36 -8.01
N GLY A 622 -6.55 -20.04 -8.14
CA GLY A 622 -6.21 -19.10 -7.07
C GLY A 622 -7.33 -18.99 -6.03
N PRO A 623 -7.01 -18.56 -4.80
CA PRO A 623 -8.01 -18.30 -3.77
C PRO A 623 -8.88 -17.06 -4.08
N ASN A 624 -10.07 -16.98 -3.47
CA ASN A 624 -10.96 -15.82 -3.55
C ASN A 624 -10.69 -14.86 -2.39
N THR A 625 -9.50 -14.26 -2.40
CA THR A 625 -8.95 -13.55 -1.25
C THR A 625 -8.69 -12.08 -1.56
N TRP A 626 -8.98 -11.19 -0.63
CA TRP A 626 -8.88 -9.73 -0.76
C TRP A 626 -7.91 -9.16 0.29
N TRP A 627 -7.70 -7.84 0.28
CA TRP A 627 -6.76 -7.18 1.20
C TRP A 627 -7.42 -6.81 2.53
N TYR A 628 -6.71 -7.13 3.61
CA TYR A 628 -7.03 -6.77 5.00
C TYR A 628 -8.53 -6.91 5.31
N VAL A 629 -9.20 -5.86 5.79
CA VAL A 629 -10.62 -5.91 6.21
C VAL A 629 -11.59 -6.29 5.09
N SER A 630 -11.20 -6.17 3.82
CA SER A 630 -12.06 -6.57 2.70
C SER A 630 -12.14 -8.09 2.53
N ASN A 631 -11.28 -8.84 3.22
CA ASN A 631 -11.23 -10.29 3.16
C ASN A 631 -12.14 -10.97 4.21
N TRP A 632 -12.59 -10.21 5.21
CA TRP A 632 -13.29 -10.75 6.36
C TRP A 632 -14.66 -11.31 5.97
N GLY A 633 -14.89 -12.59 6.30
CA GLY A 633 -16.11 -13.31 5.94
C GLY A 633 -16.21 -13.77 4.47
N VAL A 634 -15.26 -13.43 3.60
CA VAL A 634 -15.34 -13.77 2.16
C VAL A 634 -15.27 -15.30 1.95
N PRO A 635 -16.15 -15.89 1.11
CA PRO A 635 -16.08 -17.32 0.79
C PRO A 635 -14.79 -17.71 0.07
N TRP A 636 -14.16 -18.83 0.48
CA TRP A 636 -12.93 -19.35 -0.12
C TRP A 636 -11.75 -18.36 -0.10
N PHE A 637 -11.62 -17.57 0.97
CA PHE A 637 -10.52 -16.62 1.13
C PHE A 637 -9.15 -17.30 1.33
N ASP A 638 -9.16 -18.56 1.78
CA ASP A 638 -8.01 -19.39 2.16
C ASP A 638 -7.69 -20.47 1.14
N LYS A 639 -8.60 -20.74 0.19
CA LYS A 639 -8.49 -21.88 -0.73
C LYS A 639 -9.13 -21.61 -2.09
N PRO A 640 -8.88 -22.44 -3.10
CA PRO A 640 -9.57 -22.33 -4.38
C PRO A 640 -11.08 -22.58 -4.26
N VAL A 641 -11.86 -21.94 -5.14
CA VAL A 641 -13.33 -22.05 -5.16
C VAL A 641 -13.75 -23.50 -5.40
N SER A 642 -14.59 -24.04 -4.52
CA SER A 642 -15.04 -25.44 -4.55
C SER A 642 -16.43 -25.61 -3.93
N VAL A 643 -17.21 -26.55 -4.44
CA VAL A 643 -18.55 -26.90 -3.93
C VAL A 643 -18.59 -28.39 -3.66
N ASN A 644 -18.98 -28.81 -2.45
CA ASN A 644 -19.01 -30.21 -2.01
C ASN A 644 -17.69 -30.97 -2.28
N GLY A 645 -16.54 -30.31 -2.07
CA GLY A 645 -15.21 -30.87 -2.34
C GLY A 645 -14.79 -30.88 -3.81
N ILE A 646 -15.68 -30.56 -4.75
CA ILE A 646 -15.35 -30.48 -6.18
C ILE A 646 -14.91 -29.05 -6.50
N GLY A 647 -13.66 -28.90 -6.91
CA GLY A 647 -13.09 -27.61 -7.33
C GLY A 647 -13.75 -27.05 -8.60
N ALA A 648 -14.02 -25.74 -8.63
CA ALA A 648 -14.49 -25.03 -9.80
C ALA A 648 -13.53 -25.18 -10.99
N THR A 649 -12.22 -25.23 -10.74
CA THR A 649 -11.19 -25.54 -11.74
C THR A 649 -11.46 -26.88 -12.44
N THR A 650 -11.80 -27.93 -11.70
CA THR A 650 -12.08 -29.26 -12.27
C THR A 650 -13.31 -29.23 -13.18
N LEU A 651 -14.38 -28.56 -12.74
CA LEU A 651 -15.60 -28.41 -13.54
C LEU A 651 -15.36 -27.60 -14.82
N LEU A 652 -14.60 -26.52 -14.73
CA LEU A 652 -14.24 -25.67 -15.87
C LEU A 652 -13.32 -26.41 -16.86
N LEU A 653 -12.37 -27.21 -16.37
CA LEU A 653 -11.53 -28.06 -17.22
C LEU A 653 -12.33 -29.17 -17.90
N ALA A 654 -13.28 -29.80 -17.19
CA ALA A 654 -14.19 -30.78 -17.80
C ALA A 654 -15.03 -30.13 -18.92
N ALA A 655 -15.57 -28.93 -18.69
CA ALA A 655 -16.30 -28.18 -19.72
C ALA A 655 -15.40 -27.79 -20.90
N ALA A 656 -14.15 -27.38 -20.63
CA ALA A 656 -13.16 -27.09 -21.67
C ALA A 656 -12.83 -28.34 -22.50
N PHE A 657 -12.67 -29.50 -21.84
CA PHE A 657 -12.43 -30.78 -22.49
C PHE A 657 -13.61 -31.20 -23.37
N VAL A 658 -14.85 -31.08 -22.89
CA VAL A 658 -16.05 -31.33 -23.71
C VAL A 658 -16.06 -30.40 -24.94
N SER A 659 -15.74 -29.12 -24.78
CA SER A 659 -15.63 -28.18 -25.89
C SER A 659 -14.54 -28.59 -26.90
N LEU A 660 -13.42 -29.13 -26.41
CA LEU A 660 -12.35 -29.67 -27.25
C LEU A 660 -12.80 -30.93 -28.00
N VAL A 661 -13.52 -31.85 -27.34
CA VAL A 661 -14.11 -33.04 -27.99
C VAL A 661 -15.07 -32.61 -29.11
N VAL A 662 -15.94 -31.63 -28.86
CA VAL A 662 -16.84 -31.07 -29.89
C VAL A 662 -16.03 -30.49 -31.05
N ALA A 663 -14.95 -29.75 -30.76
CA ALA A 663 -14.06 -29.24 -31.80
C ALA A 663 -13.40 -30.36 -32.62
N SER A 664 -12.91 -31.42 -31.98
CA SER A 664 -12.29 -32.58 -32.63
C SER A 664 -13.30 -33.34 -33.49
N VAL A 665 -14.51 -33.57 -33.00
CA VAL A 665 -15.58 -34.21 -33.78
C VAL A 665 -15.94 -33.38 -35.01
N GLU A 666 -16.13 -32.07 -34.85
CA GLU A 666 -16.39 -31.17 -35.99
C GLU A 666 -15.19 -31.05 -36.95
N HIS A 667 -13.97 -31.27 -36.45
CA HIS A 667 -12.77 -31.35 -37.28
C HIS A 667 -12.77 -32.62 -38.14
N LEU A 668 -13.08 -33.77 -37.56
CA LEU A 668 -13.12 -35.07 -38.24
C LEU A 668 -14.30 -35.17 -39.22
N ARG A 669 -15.46 -34.56 -38.90
CA ARG A 669 -16.64 -34.49 -39.80
C ARG A 669 -16.41 -33.64 -41.06
N SER A 670 -15.35 -32.83 -41.09
CA SER A 670 -15.04 -31.94 -42.21
C SER A 670 -14.29 -32.71 -43.32
N SER A 671 -15.00 -33.58 -44.04
CA SER A 671 -14.45 -34.49 -45.07
C SER A 671 -13.77 -33.83 -46.28
N SER A 672 -13.88 -32.51 -46.46
CA SER A 672 -13.28 -31.76 -47.57
C SER A 672 -12.31 -30.65 -47.15
N GLY A 673 -11.92 -30.59 -45.87
CA GLY A 673 -11.07 -29.51 -45.34
C GLY A 673 -11.70 -28.10 -45.32
N VAL A 674 -12.90 -27.96 -45.90
CA VAL A 674 -13.69 -26.71 -45.92
C VAL A 674 -14.69 -26.74 -44.76
N PRO A 675 -14.53 -25.88 -43.74
CA PRO A 675 -15.43 -25.87 -42.59
C PRO A 675 -16.87 -25.53 -42.99
N ARG A 676 -17.84 -26.36 -42.61
CA ARG A 676 -19.28 -26.11 -42.87
C ARG A 676 -19.72 -24.79 -42.22
N PRO A 677 -20.30 -23.83 -42.97
CA PRO A 677 -20.84 -22.61 -42.40
C PRO A 677 -22.04 -22.93 -41.50
N VAL A 678 -22.14 -22.28 -40.33
CA VAL A 678 -23.39 -22.29 -39.56
C VAL A 678 -24.50 -21.62 -40.40
N PRO A 679 -25.65 -22.29 -40.64
CA PRO A 679 -26.76 -21.67 -41.36
C PRO A 679 -27.21 -20.40 -40.63
N ALA A 680 -27.43 -19.30 -41.38
CA ALA A 680 -28.02 -18.10 -40.81
C ALA A 680 -29.38 -18.46 -40.19
N PRO A 681 -29.70 -18.01 -38.97
CA PRO A 681 -30.95 -18.38 -38.32
C PRO A 681 -32.12 -17.84 -39.16
N GLY A 682 -32.79 -18.74 -39.88
CA GLY A 682 -34.14 -18.53 -40.35
C GLY A 682 -35.06 -18.30 -39.15
N ARG A 683 -36.20 -17.67 -39.41
CA ARG A 683 -37.23 -17.16 -38.48
C ARG A 683 -37.93 -18.24 -37.61
N ARG A 684 -37.24 -19.30 -37.19
CA ARG A 684 -37.80 -20.37 -36.33
C ARG A 684 -37.39 -20.17 -34.86
N ARG A 685 -38.42 -20.11 -34.01
CA ARG A 685 -38.35 -20.13 -32.54
C ARG A 685 -37.97 -21.55 -32.09
N SER A 686 -36.74 -21.77 -31.63
CA SER A 686 -36.37 -22.99 -30.90
C SER A 686 -35.11 -22.77 -30.06
N ALA A 687 -34.87 -23.66 -29.08
CA ALA A 687 -33.70 -23.67 -28.19
C ALA A 687 -32.34 -23.56 -28.93
N GLN A 688 -32.26 -23.93 -30.21
CA GLN A 688 -31.08 -23.75 -31.07
C GLN A 688 -30.75 -22.28 -31.35
N ALA A 689 -31.74 -21.39 -31.48
CA ALA A 689 -31.52 -19.96 -31.63
C ALA A 689 -30.96 -19.32 -30.34
N GLN A 690 -31.29 -19.92 -29.19
CA GLN A 690 -30.78 -19.52 -27.87
C GLN A 690 -29.33 -20.01 -27.67
N ALA A 691 -29.02 -21.25 -28.04
CA ALA A 691 -27.65 -21.79 -28.05
C ALA A 691 -26.70 -21.01 -29.00
N VAL A 692 -27.18 -20.60 -30.18
CA VAL A 692 -26.41 -19.75 -31.12
C VAL A 692 -26.25 -18.31 -30.59
N ARG A 693 -27.21 -17.79 -29.80
CA ARG A 693 -27.08 -16.51 -29.10
C ARG A 693 -26.07 -16.58 -27.94
N LEU A 694 -26.09 -17.64 -27.12
CA LEU A 694 -25.10 -17.84 -26.06
C LEU A 694 -23.68 -18.08 -26.62
N GLY A 695 -23.55 -18.80 -27.74
CA GLY A 695 -22.27 -18.98 -28.44
C GLY A 695 -21.72 -17.75 -29.16
N SER A 696 -22.45 -16.63 -29.17
CA SER A 696 -22.06 -15.41 -29.92
C SER A 696 -21.21 -14.42 -29.12
N ALA A 697 -21.03 -14.62 -27.81
CA ALA A 697 -20.25 -13.72 -26.95
C ALA A 697 -19.69 -14.37 -25.65
N PRO A 698 -18.90 -15.47 -25.74
CA PRO A 698 -18.43 -16.20 -24.55
C PRO A 698 -17.61 -15.33 -23.58
N VAL A 699 -16.78 -14.42 -24.10
CA VAL A 699 -16.00 -13.47 -23.28
C VAL A 699 -16.91 -12.58 -22.43
N ALA A 700 -17.96 -12.00 -23.02
CA ALA A 700 -18.86 -11.11 -22.30
C ALA A 700 -19.63 -11.83 -21.19
N ILE A 701 -20.05 -13.09 -21.44
CA ILE A 701 -20.78 -13.91 -20.45
C ILE A 701 -19.88 -14.26 -19.27
N ILE A 702 -18.66 -14.74 -19.53
CA ILE A 702 -17.75 -15.14 -18.46
C ILE A 702 -17.27 -13.92 -17.65
N CYS A 703 -17.01 -12.78 -18.29
CA CYS A 703 -16.75 -11.54 -17.57
C CYS A 703 -17.95 -11.11 -16.70
N ALA A 704 -19.19 -11.20 -17.21
CA ALA A 704 -20.37 -10.88 -16.42
C ALA A 704 -20.52 -11.79 -15.19
N PHE A 705 -20.28 -13.10 -15.36
CA PHE A 705 -20.21 -14.05 -14.26
C PHE A 705 -19.14 -13.66 -13.24
N MET A 706 -17.93 -13.30 -13.71
CA MET A 706 -16.83 -12.91 -12.84
C MET A 706 -17.11 -11.60 -12.07
N VAL A 707 -17.79 -10.63 -12.68
CA VAL A 707 -18.21 -9.39 -12.01
C VAL A 707 -19.26 -9.70 -10.93
N VAL A 708 -20.26 -10.51 -11.26
CA VAL A 708 -21.28 -10.94 -10.29
C VAL A 708 -20.64 -11.73 -9.15
N PHE A 709 -19.71 -12.64 -9.45
CA PHE A 709 -18.98 -13.41 -8.44
C PHE A 709 -18.21 -12.51 -7.47
N GLN A 710 -17.51 -11.48 -7.96
CA GLN A 710 -16.79 -10.52 -7.11
C GLN A 710 -17.74 -9.73 -6.20
N VAL A 711 -18.82 -9.18 -6.76
CA VAL A 711 -19.84 -8.43 -6.00
C VAL A 711 -20.53 -9.31 -4.96
N ALA A 712 -20.93 -10.52 -5.35
CA ALA A 712 -21.58 -11.47 -4.44
C ALA A 712 -20.63 -11.97 -3.35
N SER A 713 -19.33 -12.11 -3.63
CA SER A 713 -18.34 -12.53 -2.65
C SER A 713 -18.21 -11.52 -1.51
N LEU A 714 -18.10 -10.23 -1.83
CA LEU A 714 -18.02 -9.17 -0.81
C LEU A 714 -19.36 -8.95 -0.12
N ALA A 715 -20.48 -9.01 -0.85
CA ALA A 715 -21.81 -8.94 -0.23
C ALA A 715 -22.04 -10.10 0.76
N LYS A 716 -21.56 -11.31 0.46
CA LYS A 716 -21.59 -12.45 1.39
C LYS A 716 -20.64 -12.25 2.58
N GLY A 717 -19.49 -11.62 2.37
CA GLY A 717 -18.59 -11.21 3.45
C GLY A 717 -19.29 -10.25 4.42
N MET A 718 -19.96 -9.22 3.89
CA MET A 718 -20.77 -8.29 4.68
C MET A 718 -21.88 -9.01 5.47
N GLU A 719 -22.62 -9.92 4.84
CA GLU A 719 -23.67 -10.70 5.52
C GLU A 719 -23.09 -11.58 6.65
N LYS A 720 -21.95 -12.22 6.43
CA LYS A 720 -21.28 -13.05 7.45
C LYS A 720 -20.73 -12.24 8.61
N GLN A 721 -20.40 -10.97 8.38
CA GLN A 721 -19.91 -10.03 9.39
C GLN A 721 -21.02 -9.16 9.98
N ALA A 722 -22.29 -9.46 9.70
CA ALA A 722 -23.42 -8.69 10.20
C ALA A 722 -23.43 -8.71 11.74
N GLY A 723 -23.53 -7.52 12.34
CA GLY A 723 -23.45 -7.34 13.80
C GLY A 723 -22.02 -7.11 14.33
N SER A 724 -21.00 -7.23 13.48
CA SER A 724 -19.59 -6.94 13.76
C SER A 724 -19.09 -5.82 12.84
N TYR A 725 -17.94 -5.96 12.18
CA TYR A 725 -17.42 -4.98 11.22
C TYR A 725 -17.27 -5.57 9.81
N SER A 726 -17.80 -4.83 8.83
CA SER A 726 -17.38 -4.95 7.44
C SER A 726 -17.22 -3.56 6.83
N LEU A 727 -16.21 -3.39 5.96
CA LEU A 727 -15.96 -2.11 5.28
C LEU A 727 -17.18 -1.60 4.52
N GLY A 728 -17.91 -2.50 3.86
CA GLY A 728 -19.11 -2.14 3.09
C GLY A 728 -20.27 -1.68 3.97
N GLU A 729 -20.52 -2.34 5.11
CA GLU A 729 -21.55 -1.92 6.04
C GLU A 729 -21.21 -0.59 6.72
N ASP A 730 -19.94 -0.40 7.09
CA ASP A 730 -19.45 0.84 7.68
C ASP A 730 -19.71 2.04 6.76
N VAL A 731 -19.32 1.93 5.49
CA VAL A 731 -19.57 2.97 4.47
C VAL A 731 -21.06 3.20 4.21
N VAL A 732 -21.90 2.15 4.28
CA VAL A 732 -23.35 2.28 4.06
C VAL A 732 -24.03 2.97 5.25
N THR A 733 -23.63 2.64 6.47
CA THR A 733 -24.29 3.10 7.70
C THR A 733 -23.72 4.42 8.22
N ASP A 734 -22.47 4.74 7.92
CA ASP A 734 -21.79 5.98 8.25
C ASP A 734 -20.88 6.44 7.09
N PRO A 735 -21.46 6.92 5.97
CA PRO A 735 -20.69 7.36 4.79
C PRO A 735 -19.75 8.53 5.07
N THR A 736 -19.93 9.24 6.18
CA THR A 736 -19.12 10.38 6.61
C THR A 736 -17.95 10.00 7.52
N GLY A 737 -17.87 8.74 7.99
CA GLY A 737 -16.84 8.29 8.93
C GLY A 737 -16.92 8.96 10.32
N SER A 738 -18.08 9.48 10.69
CA SER A 738 -18.33 10.18 11.96
C SER A 738 -18.20 9.29 13.21
N ARG A 739 -18.32 7.97 13.02
CA ARG A 739 -18.15 6.91 14.03
C ARG A 739 -16.78 6.26 13.97
N CYS A 740 -15.81 6.90 13.31
CA CYS A 740 -14.41 6.49 13.29
C CYS A 740 -14.12 5.12 12.65
N GLY A 741 -15.01 4.63 11.77
CA GLY A 741 -14.82 3.39 11.05
C GLY A 741 -14.50 2.20 11.97
N LEU A 742 -13.40 1.49 11.70
CA LEU A 742 -13.01 0.35 12.52
C LEU A 742 -12.55 0.76 13.93
N SER A 743 -11.89 1.91 14.11
CA SER A 743 -11.41 2.30 15.46
C SER A 743 -12.54 2.65 16.41
N GLY A 744 -13.69 3.12 15.90
CA GLY A 744 -14.87 3.35 16.74
C GLY A 744 -15.61 2.08 17.18
N ARG A 745 -15.23 0.90 16.67
CA ARG A 745 -15.79 -0.39 17.12
C ARG A 745 -14.83 -1.18 18.02
N ILE A 746 -13.53 -0.90 17.94
CA ILE A 746 -12.54 -1.64 18.74
C ILE A 746 -12.65 -1.23 20.20
N VAL A 747 -12.60 -2.24 21.08
CA VAL A 747 -12.50 -2.06 22.52
C VAL A 747 -11.22 -2.72 23.04
N VAL A 748 -10.63 -2.13 24.07
CA VAL A 748 -9.31 -2.48 24.61
C VAL A 748 -9.45 -2.84 26.08
N GLU A 749 -8.77 -3.91 26.49
CA GLU A 749 -8.57 -4.26 27.91
C GLU A 749 -7.21 -3.70 28.35
N THR A 750 -7.20 -2.59 29.07
CA THR A 750 -5.97 -1.90 29.48
C THR A 750 -5.28 -2.53 30.69
N ASP A 751 -6.03 -3.25 31.52
CA ASP A 751 -5.53 -3.98 32.70
C ASP A 751 -6.20 -5.36 32.80
N PRO A 752 -5.60 -6.40 32.17
CA PRO A 752 -6.13 -7.76 32.21
C PRO A 752 -6.12 -8.41 33.61
N ALA A 753 -5.32 -7.91 34.56
CA ALA A 753 -5.26 -8.46 35.90
C ALA A 753 -6.44 -7.99 36.79
N ALA A 754 -7.03 -6.84 36.48
CA ALA A 754 -8.06 -6.22 37.32
C ALA A 754 -9.38 -7.02 37.43
N ASN A 755 -9.74 -7.83 36.42
CA ASN A 755 -11.02 -8.54 36.37
C ASN A 755 -10.88 -10.07 36.20
N VAL A 756 -9.84 -10.64 36.79
CA VAL A 756 -9.79 -12.10 37.01
C VAL A 756 -10.98 -12.53 37.87
N LEU A 757 -11.63 -13.63 37.50
CA LEU A 757 -12.88 -14.01 38.14
C LEU A 757 -12.64 -14.45 39.59
N PRO A 758 -13.38 -13.91 40.58
CA PRO A 758 -13.25 -14.34 41.96
C PRO A 758 -13.85 -15.75 42.16
N PRO A 759 -13.51 -16.45 43.26
CA PRO A 759 -14.17 -17.69 43.63
C PRO A 759 -15.70 -17.54 43.71
N ALA A 760 -16.43 -18.55 43.22
CA ALA A 760 -17.88 -18.60 43.33
C ALA A 760 -18.33 -18.80 44.80
N PRO A 761 -19.45 -18.19 45.22
CA PRO A 761 -20.02 -18.46 46.53
C PRO A 761 -20.47 -19.93 46.64
N PRO A 762 -20.40 -20.55 47.83
CA PRO A 762 -20.84 -21.93 48.03
C PRO A 762 -22.35 -22.06 47.85
N THR A 763 -22.79 -23.01 47.03
CA THR A 763 -24.21 -23.23 46.68
C THR A 763 -24.88 -24.34 47.50
N GLY A 764 -24.14 -25.03 48.37
CA GLY A 764 -24.64 -26.17 49.16
C GLY A 764 -24.85 -27.47 48.37
N ALA A 765 -24.67 -27.45 47.05
CA ALA A 765 -24.61 -28.63 46.21
C ALA A 765 -23.26 -29.37 46.39
N PRO A 766 -23.22 -30.71 46.22
CA PRO A 766 -21.95 -31.45 46.21
C PRO A 766 -20.97 -30.91 45.15
N ASP A 767 -19.71 -30.70 45.54
CA ASP A 767 -18.62 -30.30 44.65
C ASP A 767 -17.44 -31.25 44.86
N ASP A 768 -16.94 -31.84 43.77
CA ASP A 768 -15.79 -32.74 43.78
C ASP A 768 -14.46 -32.01 44.09
N GLY A 769 -14.50 -30.67 44.17
CA GLY A 769 -13.35 -29.83 44.54
C GLY A 769 -12.30 -29.72 43.43
N PRO A 770 -11.27 -28.87 43.65
CA PRO A 770 -10.17 -28.70 42.69
C PRO A 770 -9.24 -29.91 42.65
N VAL A 771 -8.63 -30.17 41.49
CA VAL A 771 -7.65 -31.24 41.23
C VAL A 771 -6.43 -30.62 40.54
N LEU A 772 -5.22 -30.98 40.99
CA LEU A 772 -3.94 -30.55 40.42
C LEU A 772 -2.99 -31.76 40.29
N ASP A 773 -3.45 -32.84 39.66
CA ASP A 773 -2.60 -34.03 39.46
C ASP A 773 -1.77 -33.85 38.18
N GLY A 774 -0.45 -33.93 38.25
CA GLY A 774 0.44 -33.64 37.11
C GLY A 774 0.48 -32.17 36.66
N PHE A 775 -0.15 -31.26 37.42
CA PHE A 775 -0.18 -29.82 37.16
C PHE A 775 0.40 -29.04 38.33
N VAL A 776 1.22 -28.03 38.05
CA VAL A 776 1.83 -27.17 39.07
C VAL A 776 1.67 -25.68 38.75
N PRO A 777 1.67 -24.81 39.77
CA PRO A 777 1.79 -23.37 39.55
C PRO A 777 3.02 -23.05 38.71
N ASP A 778 2.85 -22.20 37.69
CA ASP A 778 3.91 -21.85 36.73
C ASP A 778 4.59 -23.07 36.05
N GLY A 779 3.86 -24.18 35.88
CA GLY A 779 4.26 -25.39 35.15
C GLY A 779 4.42 -25.14 33.63
N LEU A 780 5.40 -24.31 33.28
CA LEU A 780 5.69 -23.78 31.95
C LEU A 780 7.10 -24.19 31.51
N PRO A 781 7.38 -24.29 30.20
CA PRO A 781 8.74 -24.49 29.74
C PRO A 781 9.66 -23.32 30.13
N PRO A 782 10.93 -23.56 30.45
CA PRO A 782 11.87 -22.51 30.86
C PRO A 782 12.25 -21.56 29.70
N THR A 783 12.16 -22.05 28.46
CA THR A 783 12.41 -21.31 27.22
C THR A 783 11.49 -21.83 26.11
N GLY A 784 11.39 -21.08 25.02
CA GLY A 784 10.55 -21.44 23.89
C GLY A 784 9.10 -20.92 24.02
N PRO A 785 8.24 -21.27 23.06
CA PRO A 785 6.89 -20.73 22.97
C PRO A 785 6.08 -21.00 24.24
N GLY A 786 5.41 -19.98 24.76
CA GLY A 786 4.54 -20.08 25.93
C GLY A 786 5.29 -20.07 27.29
N SER A 787 6.62 -19.94 27.28
CA SER A 787 7.36 -19.56 28.48
C SER A 787 7.03 -18.11 28.89
N LEU A 788 7.30 -17.75 30.15
CA LEU A 788 7.16 -16.34 30.60
C LEU A 788 8.17 -15.37 29.94
N ARG A 789 9.15 -15.90 29.21
CA ARG A 789 10.18 -15.12 28.50
C ARG A 789 9.82 -14.88 27.03
N ASP A 790 8.84 -15.61 26.52
CA ASP A 790 8.40 -15.52 25.13
C ASP A 790 7.65 -14.22 24.90
N THR A 791 8.28 -13.29 24.18
CA THR A 791 7.63 -12.04 23.78
C THR A 791 7.39 -11.94 22.29
N SER A 792 7.95 -12.86 21.49
CA SER A 792 7.71 -12.91 20.07
C SER A 792 6.50 -13.74 19.70
N GLY A 793 6.16 -14.78 20.47
CA GLY A 793 5.21 -15.83 20.12
C GLY A 793 5.86 -17.09 19.52
N ASP A 794 7.12 -16.99 19.11
CA ASP A 794 7.92 -18.11 18.57
C ASP A 794 8.94 -18.64 19.59
N GLY A 795 8.88 -18.15 20.83
CA GLY A 795 9.80 -18.53 21.91
C GLY A 795 11.04 -17.65 22.01
N ASP A 796 11.14 -16.61 21.18
CA ASP A 796 12.20 -15.62 21.23
C ASP A 796 11.79 -14.44 22.14
N ARG A 797 12.80 -13.84 22.76
CA ARG A 797 12.62 -12.58 23.46
C ARG A 797 12.90 -11.44 22.48
N GLN A 798 11.88 -10.66 22.15
CA GLN A 798 12.04 -9.36 21.50
C GLN A 798 12.23 -8.27 22.57
N PRO A 799 13.42 -7.66 22.68
CA PRO A 799 13.63 -6.52 23.55
C PRO A 799 12.69 -5.36 23.17
N GLY A 800 12.16 -4.66 24.18
CA GLY A 800 11.25 -3.54 23.94
C GLY A 800 9.81 -3.93 23.60
N ILE A 801 9.46 -5.22 23.51
CA ILE A 801 8.06 -5.68 23.49
C ILE A 801 7.70 -6.24 24.87
N THR A 802 6.56 -5.81 25.43
CA THR A 802 6.06 -6.26 26.73
C THR A 802 4.58 -6.63 26.66
N GLY A 803 4.04 -7.26 27.72
CA GLY A 803 2.61 -7.57 27.81
C GLY A 803 2.14 -8.75 26.97
N THR A 804 3.02 -9.70 26.63
CA THR A 804 2.72 -10.82 25.72
C THR A 804 2.56 -12.20 26.40
N GLY A 805 2.62 -12.25 27.73
CA GLY A 805 2.48 -13.47 28.54
C GLY A 805 1.02 -13.89 28.82
N PRO A 806 0.74 -14.57 29.96
CA PRO A 806 -0.61 -15.06 30.32
C PRO A 806 -1.72 -14.02 30.46
N LEU A 807 -1.38 -12.73 30.33
CA LEU A 807 -2.29 -11.58 30.36
C LEU A 807 -3.45 -11.79 31.34
N GLY A 808 -3.12 -11.91 32.63
CA GLY A 808 -4.10 -12.26 33.66
C GLY A 808 -3.45 -12.90 34.89
N GLY A 809 -4.31 -13.44 35.76
CA GLY A 809 -3.97 -13.96 37.08
C GLY A 809 -3.08 -15.21 37.09
N PRO A 810 -3.02 -15.93 38.23
CA PRO A 810 -2.16 -17.10 38.41
C PRO A 810 -2.28 -18.14 37.30
N VAL A 811 -1.15 -18.74 36.94
CA VAL A 811 -1.04 -19.77 35.89
C VAL A 811 -0.83 -21.14 36.52
N THR A 812 -1.49 -22.14 35.95
CA THR A 812 -1.24 -23.56 36.25
C THR A 812 -0.95 -24.29 34.94
N GLY A 813 0.06 -25.16 34.92
CA GLY A 813 0.42 -25.91 33.71
C GLY A 813 0.99 -27.29 33.98
N SER A 814 1.00 -28.13 32.93
CA SER A 814 1.45 -29.52 32.95
C SER A 814 2.87 -29.73 32.44
N TRP A 815 3.59 -28.67 32.06
CA TRP A 815 4.95 -28.85 31.53
C TRP A 815 5.84 -29.50 32.60
N SER A 816 6.50 -30.59 32.22
CA SER A 816 7.42 -31.34 33.06
C SER A 816 8.65 -31.77 32.27
N PRO A 817 9.84 -31.84 32.88
CA PRO A 817 11.01 -32.47 32.28
C PRO A 817 10.88 -34.00 32.19
N ASP A 818 9.92 -34.61 32.90
CA ASP A 818 9.63 -36.04 32.86
C ASP A 818 8.80 -36.39 31.60
N PRO A 819 9.32 -37.22 30.68
CA PRO A 819 8.60 -37.57 29.45
C PRO A 819 7.34 -38.40 29.66
N ASP A 820 7.16 -39.01 30.83
CA ASP A 820 5.97 -39.82 31.16
C ASP A 820 4.93 -39.05 32.00
N ALA A 821 5.13 -37.74 32.17
CA ALA A 821 4.21 -36.89 32.93
C ALA A 821 2.86 -36.74 32.20
N VAL A 822 1.80 -37.12 32.90
CA VAL A 822 0.39 -36.92 32.51
C VAL A 822 -0.37 -36.35 33.70
N GLY A 823 -1.53 -35.76 33.47
CA GLY A 823 -2.26 -35.12 34.56
C GLY A 823 -3.71 -34.75 34.28
N GLU A 824 -4.41 -34.39 35.35
CA GLU A 824 -5.73 -33.79 35.32
C GLU A 824 -5.71 -32.52 36.17
N TYR A 825 -6.23 -31.43 35.61
CA TYR A 825 -6.45 -30.18 36.31
C TYR A 825 -7.93 -29.84 36.33
N ARG A 826 -8.43 -29.52 37.53
CA ARG A 826 -9.76 -28.99 37.77
C ARG A 826 -9.65 -27.79 38.67
N SER A 827 -10.02 -26.62 38.16
CA SER A 827 -10.00 -25.41 38.98
C SER A 827 -11.12 -25.41 40.02
N ILE A 828 -11.03 -24.49 40.98
CA ILE A 828 -12.22 -24.07 41.74
C ILE A 828 -13.29 -23.50 40.79
N ARG A 829 -14.52 -23.37 41.27
CA ARG A 829 -15.56 -22.61 40.57
C ARG A 829 -15.33 -21.11 40.74
N TYR A 830 -15.39 -20.38 39.64
CA TYR A 830 -15.28 -18.93 39.59
C TYR A 830 -16.64 -18.30 39.33
N ALA A 831 -16.97 -17.21 40.02
CA ALA A 831 -18.23 -16.50 39.83
C ALA A 831 -18.29 -15.90 38.42
N LEU A 832 -19.40 -16.14 37.71
CA LEU A 832 -19.60 -15.62 36.36
C LEU A 832 -20.41 -14.31 36.41
N PRO A 833 -19.83 -13.17 36.02
CA PRO A 833 -20.49 -11.88 36.13
C PRO A 833 -21.55 -11.67 35.03
N GLU A 834 -22.44 -10.69 35.21
CA GLU A 834 -23.53 -10.39 34.26
C GLU A 834 -23.05 -10.06 32.85
N GLN A 835 -21.92 -9.36 32.72
CA GLN A 835 -21.38 -8.93 31.42
C GLN A 835 -21.03 -10.11 30.50
N ALA A 836 -20.57 -11.23 31.07
CA ALA A 836 -20.30 -12.44 30.29
C ALA A 836 -21.60 -13.16 29.89
N ARG A 837 -22.64 -13.05 30.72
CA ARG A 837 -23.93 -13.74 30.54
C ARG A 837 -24.82 -13.04 29.53
N ASP A 838 -24.80 -11.72 29.51
CA ASP A 838 -25.56 -10.90 28.55
C ASP A 838 -24.84 -10.68 27.21
N GLY A 839 -23.56 -11.07 27.11
CA GLY A 839 -22.75 -10.96 25.90
C GLY A 839 -22.07 -9.60 25.70
N SER A 840 -22.16 -8.67 26.66
CA SER A 840 -21.51 -7.36 26.59
C SER A 840 -19.99 -7.42 26.72
N ALA A 841 -19.44 -8.50 27.30
CA ALA A 841 -18.03 -8.84 27.28
C ALA A 841 -17.82 -10.36 27.13
N PRO A 842 -16.74 -10.82 26.46
CA PRO A 842 -16.47 -12.25 26.36
C PRO A 842 -15.93 -12.83 27.68
N LEU A 843 -16.13 -14.13 27.91
CA LEU A 843 -15.33 -14.87 28.88
C LEU A 843 -13.97 -15.18 28.24
N VAL A 844 -12.88 -14.83 28.94
CA VAL A 844 -11.51 -14.99 28.42
C VAL A 844 -10.72 -15.96 29.30
N LEU A 845 -10.04 -16.90 28.65
CA LEU A 845 -9.09 -17.83 29.27
C LEU A 845 -7.75 -17.75 28.53
N GLY A 846 -6.72 -17.23 29.20
CA GLY A 846 -5.35 -17.27 28.68
C GLY A 846 -4.82 -18.70 28.69
N ILE A 847 -4.31 -19.19 27.57
CA ILE A 847 -3.71 -20.53 27.46
C ILE A 847 -2.35 -20.50 26.78
N ALA A 848 -1.51 -21.49 27.07
CA ALA A 848 -0.30 -21.82 26.34
C ALA A 848 -0.19 -23.34 26.15
N GLY A 849 0.67 -23.80 25.24
CA GLY A 849 0.81 -25.22 24.94
C GLY A 849 -0.24 -25.74 23.93
N THR A 850 -0.44 -27.05 23.88
CA THR A 850 -1.19 -27.75 22.83
C THR A 850 -2.58 -28.17 23.33
N VAL A 851 -3.61 -28.00 22.51
CA VAL A 851 -4.95 -28.59 22.72
C VAL A 851 -5.17 -29.62 21.60
N GLY A 852 -5.50 -30.86 21.97
CA GLY A 852 -5.49 -32.03 21.08
C GLY A 852 -4.25 -32.92 21.29
N GLY A 853 -4.17 -34.05 20.58
CA GLY A 853 -2.99 -34.94 20.66
C GLY A 853 -2.82 -35.68 22.00
N GLY A 854 -3.88 -35.80 22.80
CA GLY A 854 -3.85 -36.36 24.16
C GLY A 854 -4.24 -35.34 25.23
N THR A 855 -4.19 -34.05 24.90
CA THR A 855 -4.58 -32.96 25.81
C THR A 855 -6.00 -32.45 25.50
N THR A 856 -6.87 -32.37 26.49
CA THR A 856 -8.24 -31.85 26.39
C THR A 856 -8.44 -30.64 27.31
N LEU A 857 -9.29 -29.71 26.89
CA LEU A 857 -9.66 -28.52 27.65
C LEU A 857 -11.16 -28.32 27.53
N ALA A 858 -11.83 -28.14 28.67
CA ALA A 858 -13.25 -27.85 28.77
C ALA A 858 -13.50 -26.76 29.83
N LEU A 859 -14.57 -26.00 29.61
CA LEU A 859 -15.13 -25.08 30.60
C LEU A 859 -16.50 -25.59 31.01
N GLU A 860 -16.66 -25.88 32.29
CA GLU A 860 -17.93 -26.35 32.84
C GLU A 860 -18.66 -25.20 33.50
N PHE A 861 -19.87 -24.95 33.04
CA PHE A 861 -20.74 -23.87 33.49
C PHE A 861 -21.81 -24.43 34.40
N THR A 862 -21.98 -23.82 35.58
CA THR A 862 -22.97 -24.27 36.57
C THR A 862 -23.98 -23.18 36.88
N ARG A 863 -25.19 -23.59 37.26
CA ARG A 863 -26.20 -22.77 37.92
C ARG A 863 -26.67 -23.51 39.16
N ASP A 864 -26.68 -22.85 40.31
CA ASP A 864 -27.09 -23.44 41.58
C ASP A 864 -26.35 -24.77 41.88
N GLY A 865 -25.08 -24.85 41.48
CA GLY A 865 -24.22 -26.03 41.64
C GLY A 865 -24.48 -27.19 40.68
N ARG A 866 -25.38 -27.06 39.70
CA ARG A 866 -25.61 -28.07 38.64
C ARG A 866 -24.99 -27.62 37.33
N VAL A 867 -24.31 -28.53 36.63
CA VAL A 867 -23.78 -28.24 35.28
C VAL A 867 -24.93 -28.00 34.31
N VAL A 868 -24.93 -26.84 33.67
CA VAL A 868 -25.92 -26.44 32.66
C VAL A 868 -25.34 -26.50 31.25
N ASP A 869 -24.02 -26.35 31.10
CA ASP A 869 -23.33 -26.44 29.83
C ASP A 869 -21.86 -26.83 30.06
N THR A 870 -21.26 -27.50 29.09
CA THR A 870 -19.82 -27.81 29.05
C THR A 870 -19.31 -27.48 27.66
N ILE A 871 -18.41 -26.51 27.59
CA ILE A 871 -17.87 -26.03 26.32
C ILE A 871 -16.44 -26.51 26.16
N GLU A 872 -16.19 -27.30 25.12
CA GLU A 872 -14.86 -27.65 24.65
C GLU A 872 -14.41 -26.64 23.57
N PRO A 873 -13.46 -25.74 23.86
CA PRO A 873 -13.08 -24.66 22.96
C PRO A 873 -12.60 -25.13 21.56
N GLY A 874 -12.15 -26.39 21.43
CA GLY A 874 -11.62 -26.97 20.19
C GLY A 874 -12.64 -27.52 19.18
N ALA A 875 -13.92 -27.64 19.52
CA ALA A 875 -14.92 -28.33 18.66
C ALA A 875 -15.73 -27.42 17.71
N GLY A 876 -15.47 -26.11 17.68
CA GLY A 876 -16.06 -25.20 16.69
C GLY A 876 -16.55 -23.86 17.24
N GLY A 877 -15.63 -22.99 17.68
CA GLY A 877 -16.00 -21.59 17.95
C GLY A 877 -15.11 -20.79 18.91
N ALA A 878 -14.03 -21.36 19.48
CA ALA A 878 -13.03 -20.55 20.16
C ALA A 878 -11.82 -20.40 19.24
N VAL A 879 -11.50 -19.17 18.87
CA VAL A 879 -10.24 -18.82 18.23
C VAL A 879 -9.38 -18.11 19.25
N THR A 880 -8.09 -18.41 19.16
CA THR A 880 -7.05 -17.88 20.02
C THR A 880 -6.51 -16.58 19.43
N THR A 881 -6.66 -15.47 20.13
CA THR A 881 -5.91 -14.26 19.76
C THR A 881 -4.57 -14.28 20.47
N THR A 882 -3.51 -14.24 19.70
CA THR A 882 -2.15 -14.35 20.23
C THR A 882 -1.59 -12.97 20.53
N ALA A 883 -0.84 -12.87 21.63
CA ALA A 883 0.06 -11.75 21.85
C ALA A 883 1.33 -11.80 20.97
N ASP A 884 1.36 -12.75 20.02
CA ASP A 884 2.41 -12.96 19.04
C ASP A 884 2.55 -11.78 18.06
N SER A 885 3.80 -11.33 17.94
CA SER A 885 4.24 -10.27 17.06
C SER A 885 4.08 -10.60 15.56
N ALA A 886 4.25 -11.86 15.17
CA ALA A 886 4.19 -12.36 13.79
C ALA A 886 2.84 -13.01 13.42
N GLY A 887 2.00 -13.35 14.39
CA GLY A 887 0.68 -13.96 14.19
C GLY A 887 0.69 -15.42 13.70
N GLY A 888 1.85 -16.09 13.74
CA GLY A 888 2.03 -17.51 13.43
C GLY A 888 1.64 -18.46 14.57
N ALA A 889 1.52 -17.94 15.79
CA ALA A 889 1.34 -18.73 17.01
C ALA A 889 -0.12 -19.16 17.29
N SER A 890 -1.09 -18.75 16.47
CA SER A 890 -2.52 -19.06 16.70
C SER A 890 -2.83 -20.57 16.61
N GLY A 891 -1.94 -21.35 15.98
CA GLY A 891 -1.95 -22.82 16.02
C GLY A 891 -0.78 -23.42 16.81
N GLY A 892 -0.04 -22.61 17.56
CA GLY A 892 1.20 -22.98 18.24
C GLY A 892 1.04 -23.16 19.75
N ARG A 893 2.18 -23.12 20.45
CA ARG A 893 2.28 -23.31 21.90
C ARG A 893 2.40 -22.01 22.70
N ALA A 894 2.41 -20.86 22.02
CA ALA A 894 2.53 -19.56 22.65
C ALA A 894 1.28 -19.17 23.45
N TRP A 895 1.45 -18.11 24.26
CA TRP A 895 0.37 -17.48 24.99
C TRP A 895 -0.68 -16.90 24.05
N ARG A 896 -1.93 -17.23 24.33
CA ARG A 896 -3.07 -16.82 23.53
C ARG A 896 -4.35 -16.82 24.36
N ASP A 897 -5.21 -15.85 24.09
CA ASP A 897 -6.52 -15.74 24.75
C ASP A 897 -7.54 -16.57 23.99
N LEU A 898 -8.15 -17.55 24.66
CA LEU A 898 -9.42 -18.14 24.24
C LEU A 898 -10.55 -17.22 24.67
N ARG A 899 -11.41 -16.87 23.72
CA ARG A 899 -12.52 -15.93 23.94
C ARG A 899 -13.83 -16.61 23.63
N LEU A 900 -14.79 -16.52 24.55
CA LEU A 900 -16.08 -17.19 24.43
C LEU A 900 -17.22 -16.20 24.51
N ASP A 901 -18.06 -16.26 23.46
CA ASP A 901 -19.37 -15.64 23.46
C ASP A 901 -20.39 -16.62 24.05
N LEU A 902 -21.02 -16.23 25.17
CA LEU A 902 -22.06 -17.05 25.80
C LEU A 902 -23.45 -16.76 25.22
N THR A 903 -23.59 -15.72 24.39
CA THR A 903 -24.88 -15.28 23.84
C THR A 903 -25.60 -16.41 23.12
N GLY A 904 -26.85 -16.68 23.52
CA GLY A 904 -27.68 -17.72 22.92
C GLY A 904 -27.32 -19.16 23.31
N ARG A 905 -26.40 -19.37 24.26
CA ARG A 905 -26.06 -20.69 24.84
C ARG A 905 -26.69 -20.87 26.22
N ASP A 906 -26.84 -22.12 26.64
CA ASP A 906 -27.27 -22.45 28.01
C ASP A 906 -26.25 -21.96 29.05
N ALA A 907 -24.96 -21.88 28.68
CA ALA A 907 -23.91 -21.26 29.49
C ALA A 907 -24.19 -19.81 29.91
N ALA A 908 -24.96 -19.02 29.14
CA ALA A 908 -25.35 -17.65 29.52
C ALA A 908 -26.20 -17.63 30.81
N THR A 909 -26.80 -18.77 31.15
CA THR A 909 -27.65 -18.90 32.32
C THR A 909 -26.84 -19.19 33.60
N ALA A 910 -25.58 -19.60 33.48
CA ALA A 910 -24.74 -20.01 34.60
C ALA A 910 -24.48 -18.88 35.62
N ASP A 911 -24.18 -19.24 36.87
CA ASP A 911 -23.68 -18.36 37.93
C ASP A 911 -22.18 -18.57 38.21
N ALA A 912 -21.61 -19.68 37.74
CA ALA A 912 -20.20 -19.99 37.89
C ALA A 912 -19.63 -20.81 36.72
N VAL A 913 -18.32 -20.73 36.54
CA VAL A 913 -17.55 -21.50 35.55
C VAL A 913 -16.32 -22.11 36.20
N ARG A 914 -15.90 -23.30 35.76
CA ARG A 914 -14.60 -23.89 36.12
C ARG A 914 -13.86 -24.41 34.90
N VAL A 915 -12.53 -24.42 35.00
CA VAL A 915 -11.61 -24.92 33.98
C VAL A 915 -11.30 -26.38 34.29
N VAL A 916 -11.45 -27.24 33.28
CA VAL A 916 -11.16 -28.68 33.35
C VAL A 916 -10.20 -29.03 32.22
N VAL A 917 -9.07 -29.64 32.56
CA VAL A 917 -8.01 -30.00 31.62
C VAL A 917 -7.55 -31.41 31.91
N THR A 918 -7.31 -32.18 30.87
CA THR A 918 -6.62 -33.47 30.98
C THR A 918 -5.46 -33.46 30.02
N ASP A 919 -4.26 -33.81 30.49
CA ASP A 919 -3.08 -33.94 29.65
C ASP A 919 -2.59 -35.39 29.66
N GLN A 920 -2.83 -36.11 28.57
CA GLN A 920 -2.39 -37.50 28.38
C GLN A 920 -1.34 -37.61 27.27
N GLY A 921 -0.75 -36.48 26.85
CA GLY A 921 0.22 -36.48 25.77
C GLY A 921 1.65 -36.70 26.28
N LEU A 922 2.36 -37.66 25.68
CA LEU A 922 3.73 -38.04 26.08
C LEU A 922 4.83 -37.39 25.22
N GLY A 923 4.45 -36.58 24.23
CA GLY A 923 5.43 -35.86 23.42
C GLY A 923 6.06 -34.74 24.24
N ALA A 924 7.36 -34.47 24.06
CA ALA A 924 8.07 -33.38 24.75
C ALA A 924 7.45 -31.96 24.57
N ASN A 925 6.54 -31.82 23.59
CA ASN A 925 5.83 -30.60 23.26
C ASN A 925 4.32 -30.68 23.58
N SER A 926 3.89 -31.78 24.20
CA SER A 926 2.51 -32.03 24.63
C SER A 926 2.38 -31.63 26.08
N TRP A 927 2.04 -30.36 26.28
CA TRP A 927 1.76 -29.78 27.57
C TRP A 927 0.76 -28.66 27.35
N ILE A 928 0.08 -28.23 28.42
CA ILE A 928 -0.84 -27.10 28.39
C ILE A 928 -0.70 -26.28 29.67
N ALA A 929 -0.88 -24.98 29.55
CA ALA A 929 -1.04 -24.09 30.69
C ALA A 929 -2.27 -23.23 30.52
N VAL A 930 -2.91 -22.93 31.63
CA VAL A 930 -4.11 -22.11 31.72
C VAL A 930 -3.91 -21.03 32.77
N ALA A 931 -4.25 -19.80 32.44
CA ALA A 931 -4.37 -18.69 33.37
C ALA A 931 -5.77 -18.71 34.03
N GLN A 932 -5.92 -18.07 35.19
CA GLN A 932 -7.23 -17.86 35.79
C GLN A 932 -8.18 -17.15 34.80
N PRO A 933 -9.43 -17.63 34.62
CA PRO A 933 -10.38 -17.00 33.69
C PRO A 933 -10.74 -15.59 34.13
N ARG A 934 -11.04 -14.72 33.17
CA ARG A 934 -11.37 -13.30 33.39
C ARG A 934 -12.50 -12.84 32.48
N VAL A 935 -13.16 -11.75 32.87
CA VAL A 935 -14.13 -11.04 32.02
C VAL A 935 -13.63 -9.60 31.86
N PRO A 936 -13.21 -9.19 30.65
CA PRO A 936 -12.39 -8.01 30.46
C PRO A 936 -13.15 -6.72 30.78
N ARG A 937 -12.44 -5.72 31.32
CA ARG A 937 -12.95 -4.34 31.34
C ARG A 937 -12.66 -3.70 30.00
N LEU A 938 -13.70 -3.52 29.20
CA LEU A 938 -13.58 -3.03 27.83
C LEU A 938 -13.73 -1.50 27.79
N THR A 939 -12.69 -0.81 27.32
CA THR A 939 -12.70 0.63 27.07
C THR A 939 -12.65 0.89 25.57
N PRO A 940 -13.45 1.79 24.99
CA PRO A 940 -13.37 2.14 23.57
C PRO A 940 -11.96 2.58 23.18
N LEU A 941 -11.44 2.09 22.04
CA LEU A 941 -10.11 2.47 21.56
C LEU A 941 -9.99 4.00 21.42
N THR A 942 -11.02 4.65 20.89
CA THR A 942 -11.05 6.11 20.70
C THR A 942 -10.95 6.90 22.00
N GLU A 943 -11.26 6.30 23.14
CA GLU A 943 -11.06 6.91 24.47
C GLU A 943 -9.63 6.66 24.98
N VAL A 944 -9.11 5.44 24.79
CA VAL A 944 -7.75 5.07 25.22
C VAL A 944 -6.68 5.92 24.55
N VAL A 945 -6.85 6.27 23.27
CA VAL A 945 -5.87 7.03 22.49
C VAL A 945 -6.33 8.47 22.18
N ALA A 946 -7.30 8.98 22.92
CA ALA A 946 -7.91 10.27 22.65
C ALA A 946 -6.88 11.42 22.67
N GLY A 947 -6.74 12.11 21.53
CA GLY A 947 -5.86 13.27 21.41
C GLY A 947 -4.37 12.94 21.24
N GLU A 948 -3.99 11.67 21.28
CA GLU A 948 -2.59 11.25 21.18
C GLU A 948 -2.21 10.86 19.75
N PRO A 949 -0.99 11.19 19.28
CA PRO A 949 -0.49 10.70 17.99
C PRO A 949 -0.16 9.21 18.05
N GLY A 950 -0.44 8.48 16.97
CA GLY A 950 -0.12 7.07 16.84
C GLY A 950 0.68 6.75 15.58
N TYR A 951 1.44 5.67 15.64
CA TYR A 951 2.00 5.03 14.44
C TYR A 951 0.99 4.01 13.90
N LEU A 952 0.29 4.38 12.83
CA LEU A 952 -0.59 3.45 12.13
C LEU A 952 0.22 2.75 11.05
N ASP A 953 0.34 1.42 11.10
CA ASP A 953 1.02 0.65 10.07
C ASP A 953 0.32 0.84 8.72
N TRP A 954 1.11 0.75 7.63
CA TRP A 954 0.69 1.11 6.26
C TRP A 954 -0.64 0.50 5.76
N ALA A 955 -1.01 -0.69 6.26
CA ALA A 955 -2.24 -1.37 5.84
C ALA A 955 -3.50 -0.87 6.60
N THR A 956 -3.32 -0.18 7.73
CA THR A 956 -4.40 0.10 8.70
C THR A 956 -5.06 1.46 8.49
N SER A 957 -4.31 2.49 8.09
CA SER A 957 -4.74 3.88 8.15
C SER A 957 -6.04 4.22 7.40
N PHE A 958 -6.35 3.50 6.33
CA PHE A 958 -7.52 3.76 5.49
C PHE A 958 -8.86 3.54 6.21
N VAL A 959 -8.91 2.69 7.25
CA VAL A 959 -10.14 2.33 7.96
C VAL A 959 -10.26 2.95 9.35
N HIS A 960 -9.34 3.87 9.69
CA HIS A 960 -9.27 4.55 10.98
C HIS A 960 -9.27 6.08 10.82
N PRO A 961 -10.32 6.68 10.22
CA PRO A 961 -10.31 8.08 9.80
C PRO A 961 -10.22 9.11 10.94
N CYS A 962 -10.45 8.71 12.21
CA CYS A 962 -10.38 9.61 13.37
C CYS A 962 -9.05 9.55 14.13
N LEU A 963 -8.20 8.56 13.87
CA LEU A 963 -6.96 8.41 14.63
C LEU A 963 -5.92 9.42 14.15
N THR A 964 -5.27 10.10 15.09
CA THR A 964 -4.19 11.03 14.80
C THR A 964 -2.91 10.24 14.48
N ARG A 965 -2.28 10.56 13.36
CA ARG A 965 -0.97 10.01 12.97
C ARG A 965 0.12 10.86 13.60
N PHE A 966 1.29 10.29 13.88
CA PHE A 966 2.43 11.11 14.30
C PHE A 966 2.80 12.11 13.20
N GLY A 967 3.10 13.34 13.60
CA GLY A 967 3.63 14.37 12.73
C GLY A 967 5.15 14.27 12.60
N VAL A 968 5.67 14.90 11.56
CA VAL A 968 7.11 15.18 11.42
C VAL A 968 7.25 16.68 11.30
N HIS A 969 8.02 17.30 12.20
CA HIS A 969 8.23 18.73 12.28
C HIS A 969 9.72 19.02 12.14
N ARG A 970 10.12 19.57 10.99
CA ARG A 970 11.54 19.91 10.72
C ARG A 970 12.47 18.73 11.00
N GLY A 971 12.12 17.55 10.50
CA GLY A 971 12.93 16.33 10.63
C GLY A 971 12.81 15.61 11.98
N ILE A 972 12.07 16.16 12.95
CA ILE A 972 11.79 15.56 14.25
C ILE A 972 10.38 14.96 14.22
N ALA A 973 10.24 13.67 14.52
CA ALA A 973 8.92 13.03 14.62
C ALA A 973 8.26 13.30 15.99
N ASP A 974 6.94 13.33 16.03
CA ASP A 974 6.21 13.20 17.29
C ASP A 974 6.45 11.79 17.86
N VAL A 975 6.63 11.68 19.17
CA VAL A 975 6.69 10.37 19.83
C VAL A 975 5.26 9.80 19.87
N PRO A 976 4.96 8.70 19.17
CA PRO A 976 3.62 8.15 19.15
C PRO A 976 3.31 7.48 20.49
N ALA A 977 2.10 7.66 21.01
CA ALA A 977 1.63 7.01 22.24
C ALA A 977 1.17 5.57 22.02
N PHE A 978 0.89 5.19 20.77
CA PHE A 978 0.48 3.86 20.40
C PHE A 978 0.91 3.49 18.98
N ARG A 979 0.91 2.20 18.70
CA ARG A 979 1.10 1.61 17.37
C ARG A 979 -0.10 0.73 17.02
N MET A 980 -0.62 0.90 15.82
CA MET A 980 -1.72 0.13 15.26
C MET A 980 -1.20 -0.83 14.21
N LEU A 981 -1.43 -2.13 14.40
CA LEU A 981 -0.98 -3.18 13.50
C LEU A 981 -2.18 -3.93 12.91
N ALA A 982 -2.03 -4.38 11.66
CA ALA A 982 -3.06 -5.14 10.95
C ALA A 982 -3.20 -6.58 11.48
N ASP A 983 -4.12 -7.32 10.87
CA ASP A 983 -4.34 -8.75 11.12
C ASP A 983 -3.07 -9.58 10.82
N PRO A 984 -2.97 -10.83 11.30
CA PRO A 984 -1.81 -11.70 11.08
C PRO A 984 -1.42 -11.85 9.60
N GLN A 985 -2.36 -11.63 8.68
CA GLN A 985 -2.13 -11.74 7.25
C GLN A 985 -1.27 -10.59 6.69
N GLN A 986 -1.25 -9.44 7.35
CA GLN A 986 -0.51 -8.25 6.93
C GLN A 986 0.52 -7.77 7.98
N ARG A 987 0.37 -8.15 9.25
CA ARG A 987 1.20 -7.70 10.38
C ARG A 987 2.70 -7.86 10.11
N THR A 988 3.16 -9.07 9.77
CA THR A 988 4.59 -9.31 9.51
C THR A 988 5.13 -8.51 8.33
N VAL A 989 4.31 -8.35 7.28
CA VAL A 989 4.71 -7.58 6.09
C VAL A 989 4.84 -6.09 6.43
N ALA A 990 3.92 -5.57 7.23
CA ALA A 990 3.97 -4.20 7.74
C ALA A 990 5.14 -3.97 8.69
N ASP A 991 5.36 -4.90 9.61
CA ASP A 991 6.50 -4.89 10.52
C ASP A 991 7.81 -4.85 9.75
N GLU A 992 8.03 -5.73 8.76
CA GLU A 992 9.23 -5.76 7.91
C GLU A 992 9.39 -4.45 7.11
N TRP A 993 8.30 -3.93 6.57
CA TRP A 993 8.34 -2.74 5.72
C TRP A 993 8.84 -1.50 6.48
N GLY A 994 8.39 -1.31 7.72
CA GLY A 994 8.71 -0.18 8.59
C GLY A 994 9.94 -0.34 9.49
N ARG A 995 10.74 -1.41 9.33
CA ARG A 995 11.93 -1.67 10.16
C ARG A 995 13.00 -0.59 10.06
N GLY A 996 13.83 -0.50 11.11
CA GLY A 996 14.98 0.40 11.18
C GLY A 996 15.99 0.20 10.05
N SER A 997 16.30 -1.05 9.69
CA SER A 997 17.20 -1.38 8.57
C SER A 997 16.70 -0.90 7.20
N ASN A 998 15.40 -0.58 7.10
CA ASN A 998 14.76 -0.06 5.91
C ASN A 998 14.53 1.47 5.97
N GLY A 999 15.03 2.14 7.02
CA GLY A 999 14.80 3.56 7.28
C GLY A 999 13.37 3.91 7.68
N GLY A 1000 12.61 2.96 8.23
CA GLY A 1000 11.22 3.17 8.65
C GLY A 1000 11.06 3.68 10.10
N PRO A 1001 9.85 4.06 10.54
CA PRO A 1001 9.63 4.65 11.86
C PRO A 1001 10.06 3.79 13.05
N GLN A 1002 10.07 2.45 12.89
CA GLN A 1002 10.50 1.57 13.98
C GLN A 1002 11.95 1.80 14.38
N GLY A 1003 12.80 2.25 13.46
CA GLY A 1003 14.22 2.47 13.75
C GLY A 1003 14.50 3.55 14.77
N TRP A 1004 13.59 4.49 15.03
CA TRP A 1004 13.69 5.40 16.18
C TRP A 1004 12.69 5.05 17.27
N LEU A 1005 11.49 4.54 16.93
CA LEU A 1005 10.43 4.23 17.90
C LEU A 1005 10.90 3.19 18.94
N THR A 1006 11.59 2.14 18.51
CA THR A 1006 12.07 1.07 19.42
C THR A 1006 13.14 1.54 20.39
N HIS A 1007 13.76 2.70 20.13
CA HIS A 1007 14.76 3.30 21.01
C HIS A 1007 14.15 4.40 21.90
N VAL A 1008 12.97 4.93 21.61
CA VAL A 1008 12.31 5.95 22.44
C VAL A 1008 11.42 5.32 23.51
N GLY A 1009 10.73 4.22 23.19
CA GLY A 1009 9.85 3.54 24.14
C GLY A 1009 9.65 2.05 23.86
N ALA A 1010 9.25 1.33 24.90
CA ALA A 1010 8.79 -0.05 24.81
C ALA A 1010 7.37 -0.10 24.25
N GLN A 1011 7.09 -1.05 23.38
CA GLN A 1011 5.75 -1.32 22.86
C GLN A 1011 5.09 -2.41 23.69
N ARG A 1012 4.14 -2.03 24.54
CA ARG A 1012 3.35 -2.93 25.36
C ARG A 1012 2.09 -3.40 24.63
N TYR A 1013 1.96 -4.70 24.45
CA TYR A 1013 0.74 -5.30 23.93
C TYR A 1013 -0.43 -5.09 24.91
N VAL A 1014 -1.60 -4.78 24.36
CA VAL A 1014 -2.87 -4.73 25.09
C VAL A 1014 -3.90 -5.61 24.37
N PRO A 1015 -4.65 -6.47 25.08
CA PRO A 1015 -5.73 -7.22 24.45
C PRO A 1015 -6.78 -6.29 23.85
N THR A 1016 -7.15 -6.57 22.61
CA THR A 1016 -8.19 -5.83 21.89
C THR A 1016 -9.24 -6.76 21.33
N TYR A 1017 -10.47 -6.27 21.28
CA TYR A 1017 -11.64 -7.06 20.92
C TYR A 1017 -12.49 -6.30 19.91
N LEU A 1018 -13.16 -7.08 19.06
CA LEU A 1018 -14.14 -6.60 18.10
C LEU A 1018 -15.54 -7.07 18.54
N PRO A 1019 -16.41 -6.17 19.02
CA PRO A 1019 -17.78 -6.51 19.38
C PRO A 1019 -18.53 -7.20 18.24
N GLY A 1020 -19.32 -8.23 18.57
CA GLY A 1020 -20.01 -9.08 17.60
C GLY A 1020 -19.13 -10.15 16.94
N SER A 1021 -17.83 -10.15 17.20
CA SER A 1021 -16.89 -11.19 16.77
C SER A 1021 -15.73 -11.29 17.75
N TRP A 1022 -16.04 -11.68 19.00
CA TRP A 1022 -15.06 -11.72 20.08
C TRP A 1022 -13.84 -12.61 19.77
N ASP A 1023 -14.06 -13.66 18.98
CA ASP A 1023 -13.08 -14.64 18.52
C ASP A 1023 -12.27 -14.19 17.29
N PHE A 1024 -12.44 -12.97 16.80
CA PHE A 1024 -11.80 -12.52 15.56
C PHE A 1024 -10.54 -11.68 15.81
N ASP A 1025 -9.39 -12.11 15.27
CA ASP A 1025 -8.15 -11.31 15.23
C ASP A 1025 -8.24 -10.29 14.07
N TRP A 1026 -8.70 -9.09 14.42
CA TRP A 1026 -8.78 -7.96 13.50
C TRP A 1026 -7.43 -7.27 13.29
N GLY A 1027 -6.47 -7.43 14.23
CA GLY A 1027 -5.26 -6.63 14.35
C GLY A 1027 -4.77 -6.50 15.80
N GLN A 1028 -3.80 -5.62 16.03
CA GLN A 1028 -3.23 -5.36 17.35
C GLN A 1028 -3.05 -3.87 17.62
N ILE A 1029 -3.18 -3.49 18.89
CA ILE A 1029 -2.70 -2.20 19.41
C ILE A 1029 -1.52 -2.49 20.34
N ARG A 1030 -0.47 -1.68 20.24
CA ARG A 1030 0.60 -1.62 21.24
C ARG A 1030 0.68 -0.22 21.79
N LEU A 1031 0.64 -0.06 23.11
CA LEU A 1031 0.89 1.22 23.77
C LEU A 1031 2.41 1.45 23.84
N VAL A 1032 2.84 2.70 23.71
CA VAL A 1032 4.26 3.07 23.76
C VAL A 1032 4.56 3.65 25.13
N ASP A 1033 5.33 2.91 25.92
CA ASP A 1033 5.79 3.32 27.24
C ASP A 1033 7.23 3.86 27.12
N PRO A 1034 7.50 5.16 27.35
CA PRO A 1034 8.84 5.75 27.21
C PRO A 1034 9.89 5.09 28.11
N TYR A 1035 11.14 4.94 27.63
CA TYR A 1035 12.23 4.43 28.46
C TYR A 1035 12.72 5.44 29.51
N ASP A 1036 12.62 6.75 29.22
CA ASP A 1036 12.81 7.81 30.22
C ASP A 1036 11.51 8.63 30.36
N PRO A 1037 10.71 8.43 31.42
CA PRO A 1037 9.45 9.13 31.60
C PRO A 1037 9.62 10.62 31.96
N ARG A 1038 10.85 11.07 32.25
CA ARG A 1038 11.15 12.50 32.50
C ARG A 1038 11.37 13.27 31.20
N ALA A 1039 11.56 12.57 30.08
CA ALA A 1039 11.90 13.18 28.81
C ALA A 1039 10.74 14.02 28.27
N VAL A 1040 11.05 15.26 27.89
CA VAL A 1040 10.07 16.20 27.31
C VAL A 1040 10.32 16.39 25.80
N PRO A 1041 9.32 16.78 25.01
CA PRO A 1041 9.54 17.10 23.60
C PRO A 1041 10.59 18.21 23.42
N ALA A 1042 11.52 18.03 22.47
CA ALA A 1042 12.53 19.03 22.18
C ALA A 1042 11.92 20.30 21.56
N THR A 1043 12.44 21.46 21.95
CA THR A 1043 12.17 22.73 21.28
C THR A 1043 13.29 22.99 20.27
N ALA A 1044 12.93 23.32 19.02
CA ALA A 1044 13.89 23.61 17.97
C ALA A 1044 13.87 25.09 17.57
N GLU A 1045 15.05 25.67 17.37
CA GLU A 1045 15.22 26.99 16.78
C GLU A 1045 15.09 26.88 15.26
N HIS A 1046 14.10 27.57 14.69
CA HIS A 1046 13.81 27.50 13.25
C HIS A 1046 14.59 28.54 12.46
N GLY A 1047 15.12 28.13 11.30
CA GLY A 1047 15.82 29.00 10.36
C GLY A 1047 15.50 28.66 8.90
N SER A 1048 16.18 29.33 7.98
CA SER A 1048 16.12 29.00 6.56
C SER A 1048 17.42 29.38 5.85
N ARG A 1049 17.78 28.64 4.80
CA ARG A 1049 18.91 28.95 3.91
C ARG A 1049 18.54 28.78 2.43
N THR A 1050 19.10 29.63 1.58
CA THR A 1050 18.91 29.55 0.12
C THR A 1050 19.84 28.50 -0.48
N MET A 1051 19.27 27.54 -1.20
CA MET A 1051 20.02 26.46 -1.86
C MET A 1051 19.73 26.48 -3.37
N TRP A 1052 20.76 26.39 -4.20
CA TRP A 1052 20.63 26.15 -5.64
C TRP A 1052 20.35 24.67 -5.91
N GLY A 1053 19.65 24.37 -7.01
CA GLY A 1053 19.13 23.01 -7.23
C GLY A 1053 20.17 21.91 -7.48
N TRP A 1054 21.45 22.28 -7.64
CA TRP A 1054 22.59 21.35 -7.73
C TRP A 1054 23.40 21.22 -6.44
N GLN A 1055 23.13 22.04 -5.42
CA GLN A 1055 23.86 21.97 -4.14
C GLN A 1055 23.33 20.81 -3.29
N GLN A 1056 24.25 20.08 -2.65
CA GLN A 1056 23.95 18.97 -1.76
C GLN A 1056 24.61 19.20 -0.41
N VAL A 1057 23.91 18.86 0.67
CA VAL A 1057 24.35 19.05 2.08
C VAL A 1057 25.12 17.80 2.59
N GLY A 1058 25.59 16.95 1.67
CA GLY A 1058 26.12 15.61 1.95
C GLY A 1058 25.12 14.49 1.63
N GLU A 1059 25.53 13.25 1.87
CA GLU A 1059 24.69 12.07 1.67
C GLU A 1059 23.90 11.73 2.95
N ALA A 1060 22.73 11.13 2.78
CA ALA A 1060 22.05 10.45 3.87
C ALA A 1060 22.89 9.23 4.21
N GLY A 1061 23.26 9.08 5.48
CA GLY A 1061 24.09 7.95 5.88
C GLY A 1061 23.35 6.62 5.68
N ALA A 1062 24.10 5.52 5.57
CA ALA A 1062 23.52 4.19 5.38
C ALA A 1062 22.55 3.81 6.51
N ALA A 1063 21.50 3.05 6.19
CA ALA A 1063 20.62 2.49 7.20
C ALA A 1063 21.43 1.71 8.24
N PRO A 1064 21.13 1.87 9.55
CA PRO A 1064 21.77 1.04 10.55
C PRO A 1064 21.49 -0.42 10.18
N GLY A 1065 22.55 -1.18 9.90
CA GLY A 1065 22.42 -2.62 9.79
C GLY A 1065 22.03 -3.18 11.15
N ASN A 1066 21.36 -4.34 11.18
CA ASN A 1066 21.40 -5.18 12.39
C ASN A 1066 22.88 -5.37 12.75
N PRO A 1067 23.27 -5.14 14.01
CA PRO A 1067 24.52 -4.48 14.38
C PRO A 1067 25.71 -5.07 13.64
N SER A 1068 26.25 -4.30 12.69
CA SER A 1068 27.52 -4.60 12.05
C SER A 1068 28.56 -3.61 12.59
N PRO A 1069 29.71 -4.09 13.09
CA PRO A 1069 30.76 -3.20 13.62
C PRO A 1069 31.24 -2.24 12.52
N LEU A 1070 31.66 -1.03 12.91
CA LEU A 1070 32.40 -0.13 12.01
C LEU A 1070 33.60 -0.91 11.43
N PRO A 1071 33.93 -0.76 10.12
CA PRO A 1071 35.17 -1.31 9.59
C PRO A 1071 36.33 -0.75 10.42
N GLY A 1072 37.11 -1.65 11.00
CA GLY A 1072 38.21 -1.34 11.92
C GLY A 1072 39.41 -0.70 11.26
#